data_AF-A0A1M4ZVI5-F1
#
_entry.id   AF-A0A1M4ZVI5-F1
#
_cell.length_a   1.000
_cell.length_b   1.000
_cell.length_c   1.000
_cell.angle_alpha   90.00
_cell.angle_beta   90.00
_cell.angle_gamma   90.00
#
_symmetry.space_group_name_H-M   'P 1'
#
loop_
_entity.id
_entity.type
_entity.pdbx_description
1 polymer ?
#
loop_
_entity_poly.entity_id
_entity_poly.type
_entity_poly.pdbx_seq_one_letter_code
_entity_poly.pdbx_strand_id
1 'polypeptide(L)'
;MAALSVSAALWMGTPSVYAMPDIMPLQDVAEGMQGVLYTVVDSSGELRSFPLHVLGVMSSGRGSMPYILARSEGPFADTDGGLLQGMSGSPVYVDGLLIGAASATVSDMDPHTFLITPIEEMLPIWDMPDKKNKTRVKTIDIKKAAEERAKIEKEMAEKDKKKAEKEAEKNKEEKKDDKKSDKDEAEKPKEEKTDSKTDAGGEAKGKAYGSKADTEKKYPSAGKEPEFKGSFVASGFGAEGLSMLREKLASVGYKAESYGGFSTGNATTLYGAELEPGEAVGAAVIYGDFAMAATGTVTAVDDNRVLAFGHPFLHRGNVNYFMTDATILGMVNGVSDGMKFANTKHIIGRIIQDRAAGISGEIGVFPSVVPIRLNVKDKTLNRDVKYTATMAYDEDFIPLLSPTVSYAALNRTVDTGGESTVEVHFTVRTNAVESGTVERTNMFYAAADAGQAAFGELGQAMGLICSDKEKEADIMDITVDISSAAERRTASLVSAIPDRPEVRPGDTVNFKVTLKPYRAEKVTVSVPFTVPKVQREGIMHLDVHGGGLVSVEQLLAAMQGQGVVSADDNDVTTEDQLKNLMESPANNEIIIEPGAGPVMSEKEQQKAIKEAIRAQEEAEKNPDAAKEEQKPPVGRKLTDYVIDNVIHAMVTVSKDAPEPEKEPVEFKLDDILKKVMPKNEAKADAKADAKSDVKNETKADAKAEAKDEAKANAKAEAKDEAKSDAKADVKNEAKAADAAEKAPEAAKENAGAAEKKE
;
A
#
# COMPACT_ATOMS: atom_id res chain seq x y z
N MET A 1 -9.59 -72.57 20.08
CA MET A 1 -8.27 -71.89 20.17
C MET A 1 -8.13 -71.14 18.85
N ALA A 2 -8.15 -69.81 18.81
CA ALA A 2 -7.13 -68.88 19.34
C ALA A 2 -5.82 -68.97 18.54
N ALA A 3 -5.27 -67.90 17.96
CA ALA A 3 -5.81 -66.53 17.82
C ALA A 3 -5.19 -65.84 16.59
N LEU A 4 -5.84 -64.79 16.07
CA LEU A 4 -5.31 -63.95 14.99
C LEU A 4 -5.78 -62.49 15.19
N SER A 5 -5.07 -61.77 16.05
CA SER A 5 -5.28 -60.35 16.32
C SER A 5 -4.60 -59.48 15.26
N VAL A 6 -5.33 -58.53 14.69
CA VAL A 6 -4.80 -57.58 13.71
C VAL A 6 -3.99 -56.48 14.42
N SER A 7 -2.69 -56.41 14.16
CA SER A 7 -1.84 -55.28 14.58
C SER A 7 -1.76 -54.23 13.48
N ALA A 8 -2.80 -53.41 13.35
CA ALA A 8 -2.72 -52.18 12.57
C ALA A 8 -1.98 -51.11 13.41
N ALA A 9 -0.67 -51.00 13.22
CA ALA A 9 0.12 -49.97 13.88
C ALA A 9 -0.20 -48.60 13.26
N LEU A 10 -1.01 -47.77 13.94
CA LEU A 10 -1.11 -46.37 13.61
C LEU A 10 0.22 -45.69 13.96
N TRP A 11 0.95 -45.24 12.93
CA TRP A 11 1.89 -44.14 13.08
C TRP A 11 1.10 -42.85 13.33
N MET A 12 0.67 -42.66 14.58
CA MET A 12 0.47 -41.31 15.09
C MET A 12 1.87 -40.74 15.31
N GLY A 13 2.24 -39.71 14.54
CA GLY A 13 3.40 -38.91 14.88
C GLY A 13 3.17 -38.27 16.23
N THR A 14 4.04 -38.56 17.20
CA THR A 14 4.11 -37.78 18.43
C THR A 14 4.61 -36.39 18.06
N PRO A 15 3.91 -35.30 18.42
CA PRO A 15 4.46 -33.96 18.23
C PRO A 15 5.76 -33.82 19.04
N SER A 16 6.74 -33.14 18.47
CA SER A 16 8.03 -32.89 19.12
C SER A 16 7.83 -31.89 20.26
N VAL A 17 7.63 -32.36 21.50
CA VAL A 17 7.55 -31.49 22.67
C VAL A 17 8.95 -30.96 22.99
N TYR A 18 9.30 -29.83 22.39
CA TYR A 18 10.47 -29.06 22.79
C TYR A 18 10.19 -28.40 24.14
N ALA A 19 10.78 -29.00 25.18
CA ALA A 19 10.84 -28.44 26.52
C ALA A 19 12.03 -27.48 26.64
N MET A 20 11.87 -26.43 27.45
CA MET A 20 12.95 -25.51 27.81
C MET A 20 14.25 -26.23 28.21
N PRO A 21 15.42 -25.83 27.69
CA PRO A 21 16.72 -26.29 28.17
C PRO A 21 16.96 -25.92 29.64
N ASP A 22 17.74 -26.74 30.36
CA ASP A 22 18.23 -26.41 31.69
C ASP A 22 19.08 -25.12 31.65
N ILE A 23 18.96 -24.28 32.68
CA ILE A 23 19.52 -22.92 32.75
C ILE A 23 20.66 -22.85 33.76
N MET A 24 21.70 -22.06 33.45
CA MET A 24 22.67 -21.58 34.43
C MET A 24 22.22 -20.20 34.92
N PRO A 25 21.95 -20.00 36.23
CA PRO A 25 21.61 -18.70 36.78
C PRO A 25 22.73 -17.67 36.54
N LEU A 26 22.39 -16.40 36.29
CA LEU A 26 23.38 -15.35 35.98
C LEU A 26 24.40 -15.14 37.09
N GLN A 27 24.01 -15.38 38.34
CA GLN A 27 24.89 -15.34 39.52
C GLN A 27 26.02 -16.38 39.51
N ASP A 28 25.86 -17.48 38.75
CA ASP A 28 26.81 -18.59 38.69
C ASP A 28 27.75 -18.46 37.47
N VAL A 29 27.43 -17.58 36.51
CA VAL A 29 28.25 -17.27 35.33
C VAL A 29 29.47 -16.42 35.72
N ALA A 30 30.68 -16.89 35.36
CA ALA A 30 31.95 -16.29 35.75
C ALA A 30 32.91 -16.04 34.58
N GLU A 31 33.83 -15.08 34.76
CA GLU A 31 34.96 -14.85 33.84
C GLU A 31 35.82 -16.11 33.69
N GLY A 32 36.24 -16.39 32.46
CA GLY A 32 37.08 -17.54 32.09
C GLY A 32 36.30 -18.81 31.75
N MET A 33 34.98 -18.87 32.00
CA MET A 33 34.14 -20.00 31.58
C MET A 33 34.18 -20.21 30.06
N GLN A 34 34.17 -21.47 29.63
CA GLN A 34 34.05 -21.87 28.22
C GLN A 34 32.59 -22.15 27.88
N GLY A 35 32.15 -21.67 26.71
CA GLY A 35 30.79 -21.89 26.23
C GLY A 35 30.72 -22.16 24.74
N VAL A 36 29.52 -22.43 24.26
CA VAL A 36 29.20 -22.71 22.86
C VAL A 36 27.95 -21.94 22.44
N LEU A 37 28.05 -21.22 21.32
CA LEU A 37 26.95 -20.56 20.62
C LEU A 37 26.47 -21.47 19.48
N TYR A 38 25.15 -21.63 19.29
CA TYR A 38 24.59 -22.39 18.17
C TYR A 38 23.85 -21.47 17.18
N THR A 39 24.15 -21.56 15.88
CA THR A 39 23.40 -20.82 14.86
C THR A 39 23.55 -21.41 13.45
N VAL A 40 22.53 -21.23 12.60
CA VAL A 40 22.63 -21.53 11.15
C VAL A 40 23.35 -20.40 10.42
N VAL A 41 24.34 -20.73 9.58
CA VAL A 41 25.20 -19.76 8.86
C VAL A 41 25.21 -19.91 7.34
N ASP A 42 24.72 -21.03 6.81
CA ASP A 42 24.81 -21.38 5.39
C ASP A 42 23.53 -22.06 4.91
N SER A 43 23.42 -22.27 3.60
CA SER A 43 22.22 -22.80 2.93
C SER A 43 22.00 -24.31 3.06
N SER A 44 22.80 -25.03 3.85
CA SER A 44 22.48 -26.40 4.29
C SER A 44 21.35 -26.42 5.34
N GLY A 45 21.16 -25.35 6.10
CA GLY A 45 20.28 -25.32 7.27
C GLY A 45 20.87 -25.98 8.52
N GLU A 46 22.08 -26.56 8.47
CA GLU A 46 22.68 -27.23 9.61
C GLU A 46 23.08 -26.24 10.72
N LEU A 47 22.69 -26.53 11.96
CA LEU A 47 23.17 -25.82 13.15
C LEU A 47 24.70 -25.97 13.26
N ARG A 48 25.41 -24.84 13.35
CA ARG A 48 26.85 -24.81 13.62
C ARG A 48 27.10 -24.36 15.07
N SER A 49 28.04 -25.05 15.72
CA SER A 49 28.53 -24.74 17.07
C SER A 49 29.78 -23.86 16.99
N PHE A 50 29.79 -22.75 17.73
CA PHE A 50 30.91 -21.80 17.79
C PHE A 50 31.42 -21.68 19.23
N PRO A 51 32.70 -22.01 19.51
CA PRO A 51 33.26 -21.89 20.85
C PRO A 51 33.44 -20.42 21.25
N LEU A 52 33.33 -20.15 22.54
CA LEU A 52 33.53 -18.83 23.13
C LEU A 52 34.07 -18.91 24.55
N HIS A 53 34.65 -17.81 25.01
CA HIS A 53 35.02 -17.59 26.41
C HIS A 53 34.21 -16.42 27.00
N VAL A 54 33.72 -16.60 28.22
CA VAL A 54 33.09 -15.53 29.01
C VAL A 54 34.16 -14.59 29.56
N LEU A 55 34.04 -13.30 29.27
CA LEU A 55 34.92 -12.23 29.77
C LEU A 55 34.40 -11.59 31.07
N GLY A 56 33.14 -11.83 31.44
CA GLY A 56 32.55 -11.40 32.71
C GLY A 56 31.10 -10.94 32.58
N VAL A 57 30.51 -10.48 33.68
CA VAL A 57 29.15 -9.92 33.72
C VAL A 57 29.21 -8.40 33.90
N MET A 58 28.60 -7.67 32.97
CA MET A 58 28.47 -6.21 32.98
C MET A 58 27.12 -5.80 33.56
N SER A 59 27.13 -4.82 34.47
CA SER A 59 25.90 -4.16 34.95
C SER A 59 26.19 -2.68 35.20
N SER A 60 25.38 -1.80 34.60
CA SER A 60 25.57 -0.35 34.61
C SER A 60 24.98 0.34 35.85
N GLY A 61 24.42 -0.42 36.80
CA GLY A 61 23.87 0.09 38.06
C GLY A 61 22.48 -0.44 38.38
N ARG A 62 21.83 0.17 39.38
CA ARG A 62 20.54 -0.31 39.90
C ARG A 62 19.41 -0.02 38.91
N GLY A 63 18.98 -1.06 38.18
CA GLY A 63 17.85 -1.01 37.24
C GLY A 63 18.24 -0.98 35.76
N SER A 64 19.54 -1.06 35.43
CA SER A 64 19.98 -1.42 34.08
C SER A 64 20.01 -2.93 33.91
N MET A 65 19.51 -3.42 32.77
CA MET A 65 19.67 -4.82 32.36
C MET A 65 21.15 -5.24 32.38
N PRO A 66 21.50 -6.38 33.00
CA PRO A 66 22.84 -6.94 32.93
C PRO A 66 23.10 -7.59 31.57
N TYR A 67 24.37 -7.66 31.16
CA TYR A 67 24.83 -8.40 29.99
C TYR A 67 26.02 -9.28 30.38
N ILE A 68 26.12 -10.47 29.79
CA ILE A 68 27.35 -11.28 29.85
C ILE A 68 28.22 -10.86 28.66
N LEU A 69 29.47 -10.49 28.90
CA LEU A 69 30.44 -10.18 27.85
C LEU A 69 31.17 -11.47 27.46
N ALA A 70 31.27 -11.78 26.18
CA ALA A 70 31.94 -12.97 25.67
C ALA A 70 32.79 -12.67 24.43
N ARG A 71 33.76 -13.55 24.14
CA ARG A 71 34.57 -13.51 22.91
C ARG A 71 34.51 -14.86 22.20
N SER A 72 34.28 -14.85 20.89
CA SER A 72 34.28 -16.06 20.05
C SER A 72 35.69 -16.54 19.72
N GLU A 73 35.81 -17.84 19.45
CA GLU A 73 37.07 -18.51 19.11
C GLU A 73 36.98 -19.38 17.84
N GLY A 74 38.13 -19.94 17.43
CA GLY A 74 38.23 -20.88 16.31
C GLY A 74 37.97 -20.23 14.94
N PRO A 75 37.50 -20.99 13.95
CA PRO A 75 37.29 -20.51 12.56
C PRO A 75 36.33 -19.33 12.41
N PHE A 76 35.61 -18.96 13.46
CA PHE A 76 34.75 -17.78 13.49
C PHE A 76 35.50 -16.52 13.94
N ALA A 77 36.51 -16.67 14.81
CA ALA A 77 37.50 -15.63 15.09
C ALA A 77 38.43 -15.35 13.89
N ASP A 78 38.52 -16.30 12.94
CA ASP A 78 39.19 -16.10 11.65
C ASP A 78 38.32 -15.37 10.59
N THR A 79 37.10 -14.91 10.92
CA THR A 79 36.27 -14.10 10.00
C THR A 79 36.38 -12.61 10.29
N ASP A 80 36.58 -11.80 9.24
CA ASP A 80 36.96 -10.37 9.35
C ASP A 80 35.94 -9.45 10.05
N GLY A 81 34.74 -9.94 10.38
CA GLY A 81 33.62 -9.16 10.92
C GLY A 81 33.06 -9.61 12.28
N GLY A 82 33.50 -10.75 12.84
CA GLY A 82 33.00 -11.22 14.13
C GLY A 82 31.49 -11.50 14.15
N LEU A 83 30.78 -11.14 15.23
CA LEU A 83 29.33 -11.45 15.37
C LEU A 83 28.47 -10.65 14.37
N LEU A 84 27.99 -11.33 13.33
CA LEU A 84 27.30 -10.72 12.20
C LEU A 84 25.84 -10.32 12.50
N GLN A 85 25.35 -9.28 11.81
CA GLN A 85 23.93 -8.91 11.79
C GLN A 85 23.07 -10.12 11.37
N GLY A 86 22.06 -10.46 12.17
CA GLY A 86 21.23 -11.67 11.98
C GLY A 86 21.73 -12.93 12.69
N MET A 87 22.89 -12.91 13.37
CA MET A 87 23.21 -13.89 14.42
C MET A 87 22.50 -13.59 15.74
N SER A 88 21.91 -12.41 15.89
CA SER A 88 21.26 -12.01 17.13
C SER A 88 20.12 -12.94 17.53
N GLY A 89 20.09 -13.34 18.80
CA GLY A 89 19.19 -14.37 19.34
C GLY A 89 19.82 -15.76 19.44
N SER A 90 21.05 -15.97 18.94
CA SER A 90 21.70 -17.30 18.97
C SER A 90 21.94 -17.75 20.42
N PRO A 91 21.45 -18.93 20.84
CA PRO A 91 21.58 -19.40 22.21
C PRO A 91 23.02 -19.77 22.54
N VAL A 92 23.41 -19.41 23.76
CA VAL A 92 24.74 -19.68 24.32
C VAL A 92 24.64 -20.56 25.55
N TYR A 93 25.46 -21.61 25.58
CA TYR A 93 25.49 -22.61 26.64
C TYR A 93 26.87 -22.67 27.30
N VAL A 94 26.91 -22.92 28.62
CA VAL A 94 28.11 -23.25 29.41
C VAL A 94 27.82 -24.55 30.15
N ASP A 95 28.73 -25.54 30.08
CA ASP A 95 28.55 -26.89 30.63
C ASP A 95 27.24 -27.60 30.19
N GLY A 96 26.68 -27.19 29.05
CA GLY A 96 25.40 -27.67 28.50
C GLY A 96 24.15 -26.92 29.00
N LEU A 97 24.31 -25.99 29.94
CA LEU A 97 23.24 -25.15 30.48
C LEU A 97 23.11 -23.84 29.71
N LEU A 98 21.88 -23.41 29.39
CA LEU A 98 21.58 -22.17 28.67
C LEU A 98 21.86 -20.95 29.58
N ILE A 99 22.68 -20.01 29.11
CA ILE A 99 23.02 -18.78 29.84
C ILE A 99 22.30 -17.54 29.26
N GLY A 100 21.96 -17.55 27.98
CA GLY A 100 21.37 -16.39 27.28
C GLY A 100 21.46 -16.45 25.77
N ALA A 101 21.16 -15.32 25.14
CA ALA A 101 21.24 -15.11 23.68
C ALA A 101 22.35 -14.12 23.32
N ALA A 102 23.20 -14.44 22.35
CA ALA A 102 24.09 -13.45 21.73
C ALA A 102 23.25 -12.34 21.09
N SER A 103 23.54 -11.07 21.42
CA SER A 103 22.68 -9.94 21.08
C SER A 103 23.36 -8.83 20.28
N ALA A 104 24.47 -8.27 20.74
CA ALA A 104 25.12 -7.15 20.05
C ALA A 104 26.64 -7.21 20.11
N THR A 105 27.32 -6.76 19.04
CA THR A 105 28.72 -6.34 19.13
C THR A 105 28.80 -5.03 19.93
N VAL A 106 29.95 -4.78 20.56
CA VAL A 106 30.21 -3.50 21.23
C VAL A 106 30.98 -2.59 20.28
N SER A 107 30.42 -1.42 19.95
CA SER A 107 31.09 -0.42 19.12
C SER A 107 32.48 -0.07 19.66
N ASP A 108 33.44 0.14 18.76
CA ASP A 108 34.85 0.44 19.05
C ASP A 108 35.62 -0.67 19.83
N MET A 109 35.08 -1.88 19.94
CA MET A 109 35.80 -3.06 20.47
C MET A 109 36.27 -4.03 19.37
N ASP A 110 37.04 -5.04 19.80
CA ASP A 110 37.43 -6.22 19.02
C ASP A 110 36.18 -6.93 18.43
N PRO A 111 36.07 -7.14 17.09
CA PRO A 111 34.85 -7.65 16.46
C PRO A 111 34.35 -9.00 16.98
N HIS A 112 35.27 -9.82 17.50
CA HIS A 112 34.96 -11.14 18.05
C HIS A 112 34.37 -11.06 19.47
N THR A 113 34.30 -9.86 20.05
CA THR A 113 33.75 -9.57 21.38
C THR A 113 32.30 -9.07 21.27
N PHE A 114 31.39 -9.72 22.00
CA PHE A 114 29.96 -9.45 21.92
C PHE A 114 29.26 -9.60 23.28
N LEU A 115 28.07 -8.99 23.36
CA LEU A 115 27.13 -9.09 24.47
C LEU A 115 26.23 -10.30 24.29
N ILE A 116 25.95 -10.96 25.41
CA ILE A 116 24.93 -11.98 25.58
C ILE A 116 23.90 -11.42 26.55
N THR A 117 22.64 -11.37 26.13
CA THR A 117 21.50 -11.02 26.98
C THR A 117 21.13 -12.25 27.83
N PRO A 118 21.16 -12.17 29.17
CA PRO A 118 20.92 -13.33 30.04
C PRO A 118 19.52 -13.92 29.86
N ILE A 119 19.41 -15.25 29.90
CA ILE A 119 18.12 -15.94 29.72
C ILE A 119 17.09 -15.53 30.78
N GLU A 120 17.55 -15.23 32.01
CA GLU A 120 16.72 -14.75 33.11
C GLU A 120 16.05 -13.38 32.84
N GLU A 121 16.61 -12.55 31.96
CA GLU A 121 16.01 -11.28 31.50
C GLU A 121 15.05 -11.48 30.31
N MET A 122 15.19 -12.59 29.57
CA MET A 122 14.35 -12.93 28.41
C MET A 122 13.08 -13.69 28.79
N LEU A 123 13.15 -14.62 29.75
CA LEU A 123 12.00 -15.44 30.17
C LEU A 123 10.77 -14.63 30.63
N PRO A 124 10.89 -13.49 31.37
CA PRO A 124 9.74 -12.67 31.76
C PRO A 124 8.96 -12.08 30.58
N ILE A 125 9.48 -12.12 29.36
CA ILE A 125 8.75 -11.69 28.16
C ILE A 125 7.57 -12.64 27.87
N TRP A 126 7.67 -13.94 28.18
CA TRP A 126 6.57 -14.90 27.96
C TRP A 126 5.32 -14.64 28.81
N ASP A 127 5.49 -14.08 30.01
CA ASP A 127 4.38 -13.76 30.92
C ASP A 127 3.80 -12.35 30.70
N MET A 128 4.28 -11.60 29.70
CA MET A 128 3.77 -10.27 29.37
C MET A 128 2.36 -10.33 28.76
N PRO A 129 1.40 -9.53 29.25
CA PRO A 129 0.00 -9.69 28.88
C PRO A 129 -0.31 -9.19 27.46
N ASP A 130 -0.81 -10.08 26.60
CA ASP A 130 -1.27 -9.68 25.27
C ASP A 130 -2.52 -8.79 25.33
N LYS A 131 -2.44 -7.65 24.64
CA LYS A 131 -3.51 -6.65 24.52
C LYS A 131 -3.99 -6.43 23.08
N LYS A 132 -3.22 -6.86 22.06
CA LYS A 132 -3.54 -6.68 20.64
C LYS A 132 -4.13 -7.97 20.04
N ASN A 133 -4.47 -7.95 18.75
CA ASN A 133 -5.04 -9.09 18.00
C ASN A 133 -6.41 -9.59 18.51
N LYS A 134 -7.16 -8.76 19.24
CA LYS A 134 -8.47 -9.12 19.85
C LYS A 134 -9.63 -8.84 18.90
N THR A 135 -9.59 -9.45 17.73
CA THR A 135 -10.55 -9.22 16.63
C THR A 135 -12.00 -9.37 17.08
N ARG A 136 -12.82 -8.35 16.82
CA ARG A 136 -14.29 -8.48 16.85
C ARG A 136 -14.82 -9.10 15.56
N VAL A 137 -14.03 -9.06 14.49
CA VAL A 137 -14.25 -9.82 13.25
C VAL A 137 -14.32 -11.32 13.57
N LYS A 138 -15.35 -12.00 13.06
CA LYS A 138 -15.51 -13.45 13.25
C LYS A 138 -14.55 -14.22 12.34
N THR A 139 -13.35 -14.50 12.84
CA THR A 139 -12.37 -15.37 12.18
C THR A 139 -12.95 -16.76 11.97
N ILE A 140 -13.29 -17.10 10.73
CA ILE A 140 -13.71 -18.44 10.34
C ILE A 140 -12.45 -19.28 10.21
N ASP A 141 -12.24 -20.20 11.15
CA ASP A 141 -11.23 -21.25 11.02
C ASP A 141 -11.55 -22.09 9.77
N ILE A 142 -10.74 -21.93 8.73
CA ILE A 142 -10.96 -22.54 7.42
C ILE A 142 -10.78 -24.07 7.48
N LYS A 143 -9.89 -24.58 8.33
CA LYS A 143 -9.72 -26.03 8.53
C LYS A 143 -10.97 -26.61 9.19
N LYS A 144 -11.39 -26.02 10.32
CA LYS A 144 -12.58 -26.46 11.06
C LYS A 144 -13.86 -26.31 10.23
N ALA A 145 -13.99 -25.26 9.43
CA ALA A 145 -15.11 -25.08 8.50
C ALA A 145 -15.08 -26.09 7.34
N ALA A 146 -13.90 -26.50 6.87
CA ALA A 146 -13.76 -27.57 5.87
C ALA A 146 -14.05 -28.96 6.47
N GLU A 147 -13.61 -29.24 7.70
CA GLU A 147 -13.93 -30.46 8.45
C GLU A 147 -15.43 -30.56 8.76
N GLU A 148 -16.05 -29.45 9.19
CA GLU A 148 -17.48 -29.36 9.47
C GLU A 148 -18.31 -29.53 8.19
N ARG A 149 -17.89 -28.92 7.07
CA ARG A 149 -18.47 -29.18 5.73
C ARG A 149 -18.33 -30.65 5.33
N ALA A 150 -17.13 -31.24 5.43
CA ALA A 150 -16.90 -32.64 5.09
C ALA A 150 -17.67 -33.61 6.00
N LYS A 151 -17.95 -33.23 7.26
CA LYS A 151 -18.84 -33.96 8.17
C LYS A 151 -20.31 -33.82 7.75
N ILE A 152 -20.76 -32.61 7.42
CA ILE A 152 -22.11 -32.33 6.93
C ILE A 152 -22.38 -33.07 5.60
N GLU A 153 -21.42 -33.09 4.67
CA GLU A 153 -21.50 -33.85 3.41
C GLU A 153 -21.58 -35.36 3.66
N LYS A 154 -20.78 -35.91 4.59
CA LYS A 154 -20.89 -37.33 5.00
C LYS A 154 -22.26 -37.63 5.60
N GLU A 155 -22.77 -36.75 6.48
CA GLU A 155 -24.12 -36.91 7.05
C GLU A 155 -25.24 -36.79 6.00
N MET A 156 -25.11 -35.92 5.00
CA MET A 156 -26.06 -35.83 3.90
C MET A 156 -26.00 -37.07 3.00
N ALA A 157 -24.80 -37.50 2.59
CA ALA A 157 -24.62 -38.72 1.80
C ALA A 157 -25.15 -39.97 2.53
N GLU A 158 -24.99 -40.06 3.86
CA GLU A 158 -25.55 -41.16 4.65
C GLU A 158 -27.08 -41.05 4.79
N LYS A 159 -27.64 -39.85 4.91
CA LYS A 159 -29.11 -39.60 4.90
C LYS A 159 -29.71 -39.97 3.54
N ASP A 160 -29.10 -39.55 2.43
CA ASP A 160 -29.58 -39.85 1.08
C ASP A 160 -29.40 -41.33 0.72
N LYS A 161 -28.33 -41.99 1.18
CA LYS A 161 -28.21 -43.45 1.07
C LYS A 161 -29.34 -44.17 1.83
N LYS A 162 -29.63 -43.77 3.08
CA LYS A 162 -30.77 -44.31 3.86
C LYS A 162 -32.15 -43.98 3.25
N LYS A 163 -32.22 -42.95 2.40
CA LYS A 163 -33.41 -42.55 1.64
C LYS A 163 -33.58 -43.44 0.41
N ALA A 164 -32.52 -43.59 -0.39
CA ALA A 164 -32.47 -44.49 -1.54
C ALA A 164 -32.69 -45.96 -1.16
N GLU A 165 -32.18 -46.41 0.00
CA GLU A 165 -32.44 -47.74 0.53
C GLU A 165 -33.93 -47.96 0.84
N LYS A 166 -34.61 -46.97 1.46
CA LYS A 166 -36.07 -47.02 1.71
C LYS A 166 -36.91 -46.92 0.45
N GLU A 167 -36.48 -46.14 -0.54
CA GLU A 167 -37.14 -46.06 -1.85
C GLU A 167 -36.93 -47.35 -2.67
N ALA A 168 -35.77 -48.01 -2.55
CA ALA A 168 -35.52 -49.33 -3.12
C ALA A 168 -36.25 -50.46 -2.39
N GLU A 169 -36.61 -50.29 -1.11
CA GLU A 169 -37.47 -51.20 -0.36
C GLU A 169 -38.93 -51.06 -0.81
N LYS A 170 -39.46 -49.84 -0.90
CA LYS A 170 -40.80 -49.57 -1.47
C LYS A 170 -40.96 -50.10 -2.90
N ASN A 171 -39.98 -49.86 -3.77
CA ASN A 171 -40.02 -50.34 -5.16
C ASN A 171 -39.91 -51.88 -5.32
N LYS A 172 -39.78 -52.66 -4.24
CA LYS A 172 -39.79 -54.13 -4.27
C LYS A 172 -41.17 -54.75 -3.99
N GLU A 173 -42.11 -54.02 -3.41
CA GLU A 173 -43.50 -54.49 -3.27
C GLU A 173 -44.32 -54.22 -4.55
N GLU A 174 -44.12 -53.06 -5.19
CA GLU A 174 -44.89 -52.65 -6.39
C GLU A 174 -44.20 -52.97 -7.73
N LYS A 175 -43.78 -54.23 -7.95
CA LYS A 175 -43.52 -54.77 -9.32
C LYS A 175 -43.46 -56.30 -9.46
N LYS A 176 -44.56 -56.96 -9.11
CA LYS A 176 -45.07 -58.06 -9.95
C LYS A 176 -46.22 -57.51 -10.79
N ASP A 177 -45.93 -57.14 -12.03
CA ASP A 177 -46.48 -57.85 -13.19
C ASP A 177 -46.00 -57.25 -14.52
N ASP A 178 -45.94 -58.13 -15.51
CA ASP A 178 -45.70 -57.97 -16.95
C ASP A 178 -44.48 -57.23 -17.52
N LYS A 179 -44.07 -57.74 -18.69
CA LYS A 179 -42.82 -57.44 -19.39
C LYS A 179 -42.96 -57.79 -20.87
N LYS A 180 -42.81 -56.81 -21.78
CA LYS A 180 -42.43 -57.12 -23.17
C LYS A 180 -41.83 -55.95 -23.96
N SER A 181 -40.76 -56.29 -24.70
CA SER A 181 -40.32 -55.77 -26.02
C SER A 181 -40.21 -54.27 -26.28
N ASP A 182 -39.17 -53.76 -26.96
CA ASP A 182 -37.85 -54.31 -27.34
C ASP A 182 -37.03 -53.16 -27.99
N LYS A 183 -35.68 -53.16 -27.84
CA LYS A 183 -34.66 -52.71 -28.83
C LYS A 183 -34.71 -51.27 -29.40
N ASP A 184 -33.68 -50.66 -30.00
CA ASP A 184 -32.19 -50.68 -30.01
C ASP A 184 -31.84 -49.24 -30.48
N GLU A 185 -30.76 -48.51 -30.13
CA GLU A 185 -29.66 -48.66 -29.17
C GLU A 185 -29.23 -47.22 -28.72
N ALA A 186 -28.10 -47.02 -28.04
CA ALA A 186 -27.60 -45.66 -27.67
C ALA A 186 -26.06 -45.57 -27.62
N GLU A 187 -25.48 -44.56 -28.30
CA GLU A 187 -24.03 -44.34 -28.34
C GLU A 187 -23.48 -43.72 -27.03
N LYS A 188 -22.21 -44.04 -26.73
CA LYS A 188 -21.42 -43.42 -25.67
C LYS A 188 -20.34 -42.51 -26.26
N PRO A 189 -20.09 -41.32 -25.69
CA PRO A 189 -18.78 -40.67 -25.80
C PRO A 189 -17.70 -41.54 -25.16
N LYS A 190 -16.49 -41.56 -25.73
CA LYS A 190 -15.29 -42.06 -25.06
C LYS A 190 -14.51 -40.89 -24.47
N GLU A 191 -14.04 -41.06 -23.24
CA GLU A 191 -12.85 -40.37 -22.78
C GLU A 191 -11.62 -41.04 -23.41
N GLU A 192 -10.62 -40.26 -23.82
CA GLU A 192 -9.36 -40.79 -24.34
C GLU A 192 -8.19 -40.25 -23.51
N LYS A 193 -7.37 -41.16 -22.98
CA LYS A 193 -6.12 -40.85 -22.28
C LYS A 193 -4.96 -41.00 -23.23
N THR A 194 -3.98 -40.12 -23.14
CA THR A 194 -2.67 -40.29 -23.79
C THR A 194 -1.56 -40.12 -22.77
N ASP A 195 -0.84 -41.21 -22.47
CA ASP A 195 0.44 -41.17 -21.78
C ASP A 195 1.53 -40.58 -22.70
N SER A 196 2.53 -39.92 -22.13
CA SER A 196 3.85 -39.77 -22.76
C SER A 196 4.95 -39.83 -21.70
N LYS A 197 6.14 -40.29 -22.09
CA LYS A 197 7.25 -40.61 -21.18
C LYS A 197 8.28 -39.49 -21.10
N THR A 198 9.04 -39.54 -20.02
CA THR A 198 10.39 -38.98 -19.85
C THR A 198 11.32 -39.24 -21.03
N ASP A 199 12.20 -38.28 -21.34
CA ASP A 199 13.65 -38.51 -21.28
C ASP A 199 14.41 -37.19 -21.00
N ALA A 200 15.73 -37.24 -20.81
CA ALA A 200 16.53 -36.14 -20.24
C ALA A 200 17.75 -35.70 -21.06
N GLY A 201 18.27 -34.50 -20.75
CA GLY A 201 19.67 -34.09 -21.01
C GLY A 201 19.90 -32.96 -22.02
N GLY A 202 20.77 -32.00 -21.68
CA GLY A 202 21.29 -30.96 -22.59
C GLY A 202 21.77 -29.69 -21.89
N GLU A 203 23.08 -29.50 -21.76
CA GLU A 203 23.68 -28.25 -21.24
C GLU A 203 23.74 -27.13 -22.31
N ALA A 204 23.66 -25.87 -21.89
CA ALA A 204 24.24 -24.73 -22.63
C ALA A 204 24.69 -23.61 -21.67
N LYS A 205 25.89 -23.06 -21.88
CA LYS A 205 26.48 -21.98 -21.07
C LYS A 205 26.29 -20.62 -21.77
N GLY A 206 25.79 -19.61 -21.05
CA GLY A 206 25.79 -18.20 -21.45
C GLY A 206 26.60 -17.35 -20.46
N LYS A 207 27.37 -16.37 -20.95
CA LYS A 207 28.26 -15.54 -20.12
C LYS A 207 27.64 -14.21 -19.71
N ALA A 208 27.99 -13.75 -18.52
CA ALA A 208 27.76 -12.37 -18.09
C ALA A 208 28.74 -11.38 -18.75
N TYR A 209 28.25 -10.17 -19.00
CA TYR A 209 29.01 -8.92 -19.04
C TYR A 209 28.30 -7.94 -18.10
N GLY A 210 28.96 -7.03 -17.37
CA GLY A 210 30.40 -6.83 -17.29
C GLY A 210 30.84 -5.37 -17.43
N SER A 211 30.25 -4.44 -16.68
CA SER A 211 30.65 -3.03 -16.67
C SER A 211 30.66 -2.45 -15.24
N LYS A 212 31.86 -2.22 -14.70
CA LYS A 212 32.05 -1.26 -13.60
C LYS A 212 32.03 0.16 -14.16
N ALA A 213 31.60 1.12 -13.35
CA ALA A 213 31.85 2.54 -13.55
C ALA A 213 32.16 3.18 -12.19
N ASP A 214 33.45 3.26 -11.85
CA ASP A 214 33.89 3.82 -10.57
C ASP A 214 33.63 5.33 -10.54
N THR A 215 33.00 5.83 -9.46
CA THR A 215 32.88 7.27 -9.19
C THR A 215 33.09 7.54 -7.69
N GLU A 216 34.32 7.90 -7.33
CA GLU A 216 34.64 8.37 -5.98
C GLU A 216 33.83 9.64 -5.66
N LYS A 217 33.03 9.60 -4.59
CA LYS A 217 32.46 10.81 -3.98
C LYS A 217 32.98 10.93 -2.56
N LYS A 218 33.66 12.05 -2.27
CA LYS A 218 34.16 12.38 -0.93
C LYS A 218 32.99 12.54 0.03
N TYR A 219 33.06 11.85 1.17
CA TYR A 219 32.21 12.12 2.33
C TYR A 219 32.63 13.46 2.97
N PRO A 220 31.69 14.39 3.22
CA PRO A 220 31.91 15.49 4.16
C PRO A 220 31.81 15.00 5.61
N SER A 221 32.40 15.77 6.54
CA SER A 221 32.51 15.46 7.98
C SER A 221 31.20 14.97 8.62
N ALA A 222 31.32 13.98 9.51
CA ALA A 222 30.21 13.50 10.33
C ALA A 222 29.62 14.64 11.19
N GLY A 223 28.32 14.87 11.05
CA GLY A 223 27.47 15.31 12.15
C GLY A 223 27.08 14.09 12.99
N LYS A 224 26.57 14.31 14.21
CA LYS A 224 25.95 13.20 14.97
C LYS A 224 24.74 12.68 14.19
N GLU A 225 24.72 11.39 13.88
CA GLU A 225 23.49 10.75 13.40
C GLU A 225 22.41 10.79 14.50
N PRO A 226 21.12 10.78 14.13
CA PRO A 226 20.05 10.50 15.09
C PRO A 226 20.22 9.10 15.70
N GLU A 227 19.88 8.95 16.97
CA GLU A 227 19.71 7.62 17.58
C GLU A 227 18.35 7.05 17.15
N PHE A 228 18.35 5.86 16.55
CA PHE A 228 17.15 5.18 16.07
C PHE A 228 16.80 4.00 16.98
N LYS A 229 15.49 3.75 17.16
CA LYS A 229 14.93 2.72 18.05
C LYS A 229 15.04 1.29 17.50
N GLY A 230 15.37 1.15 16.21
CA GLY A 230 15.47 -0.10 15.46
C GLY A 230 15.65 0.16 13.96
N SER A 231 16.02 -0.88 13.21
CA SER A 231 16.14 -0.84 11.74
C SER A 231 15.37 -1.99 11.08
N PHE A 232 14.93 -1.76 9.85
CA PHE A 232 14.24 -2.72 9.00
C PHE A 232 15.04 -3.01 7.74
N VAL A 233 14.96 -4.25 7.24
CA VAL A 233 15.23 -4.53 5.82
C VAL A 233 13.93 -4.42 5.03
N ALA A 234 13.96 -3.59 3.98
CA ALA A 234 12.85 -3.37 3.07
C ALA A 234 13.17 -3.93 1.67
N SER A 235 12.22 -4.62 1.05
CA SER A 235 12.29 -5.08 -0.35
C SER A 235 11.06 -4.68 -1.15
N GLY A 236 11.24 -4.46 -2.46
CA GLY A 236 10.15 -4.11 -3.38
C GLY A 236 9.81 -2.61 -3.44
N PHE A 237 10.46 -1.73 -2.70
CA PHE A 237 10.08 -0.31 -2.64
C PHE A 237 10.62 0.60 -3.78
N GLY A 238 11.50 0.12 -4.66
CA GLY A 238 12.21 0.99 -5.61
C GLY A 238 13.20 1.92 -4.91
N ALA A 239 13.75 2.93 -5.61
CA ALA A 239 14.63 3.92 -4.97
C ALA A 239 13.79 5.05 -4.32
N GLU A 240 12.80 5.52 -5.05
CA GLU A 240 11.90 6.63 -4.72
C GLU A 240 11.00 6.25 -3.54
N GLY A 241 10.33 5.10 -3.63
CA GLY A 241 9.49 4.57 -2.55
C GLY A 241 10.27 4.20 -1.30
N LEU A 242 11.53 3.76 -1.43
CA LEU A 242 12.43 3.54 -0.29
C LEU A 242 12.88 4.86 0.34
N SER A 243 13.03 5.93 -0.44
CA SER A 243 13.30 7.27 0.08
C SER A 243 12.13 7.78 0.93
N MET A 244 10.90 7.68 0.42
CA MET A 244 9.69 8.04 1.20
C MET A 244 9.53 7.16 2.45
N LEU A 245 9.83 5.85 2.35
CA LEU A 245 9.78 4.93 3.49
C LEU A 245 10.77 5.36 4.59
N ARG A 246 12.01 5.70 4.22
CA ARG A 246 13.04 6.19 5.14
C ARG A 246 12.64 7.50 5.80
N GLU A 247 12.12 8.45 5.05
CA GLU A 247 11.66 9.75 5.58
C GLU A 247 10.55 9.57 6.62
N LYS A 248 9.51 8.80 6.29
CA LYS A 248 8.39 8.54 7.20
C LYS A 248 8.77 7.68 8.42
N LEU A 249 9.72 6.75 8.29
CA LEU A 249 10.22 5.98 9.44
C LEU A 249 11.15 6.81 10.32
N ALA A 250 11.94 7.73 9.75
CA ALA A 250 12.80 8.60 10.53
C ALA A 250 12.01 9.54 11.46
N SER A 251 10.83 10.02 11.04
CA SER A 251 9.99 10.88 11.89
C SER A 251 9.40 10.16 13.12
N VAL A 252 9.23 8.83 13.06
CA VAL A 252 8.84 8.00 14.22
C VAL A 252 10.04 7.35 14.94
N GLY A 253 11.26 7.49 14.39
CA GLY A 253 12.52 7.07 15.00
C GLY A 253 13.03 5.68 14.59
N TYR A 254 12.70 5.17 13.41
CA TYR A 254 13.25 3.92 12.85
C TYR A 254 14.07 4.15 11.57
N LYS A 255 15.04 3.26 11.31
CA LYS A 255 15.79 3.19 10.04
C LYS A 255 15.14 2.17 9.10
N ALA A 256 15.32 2.37 7.79
CA ALA A 256 15.02 1.36 6.77
C ALA A 256 16.17 1.24 5.77
N GLU A 257 16.65 0.03 5.62
CA GLU A 257 17.76 -0.37 4.77
C GLU A 257 17.26 -1.35 3.70
N SER A 258 18.04 -1.56 2.65
CA SER A 258 17.64 -2.46 1.57
C SER A 258 18.90 -3.07 0.96
N TYR A 259 18.98 -4.39 1.00
CA TYR A 259 20.15 -5.17 0.60
C TYR A 259 19.78 -6.04 -0.61
N GLY A 260 20.63 -6.01 -1.63
CA GLY A 260 20.41 -6.78 -2.87
C GLY A 260 20.38 -8.28 -2.59
N GLY A 261 19.23 -8.92 -2.81
CA GLY A 261 19.04 -10.35 -2.58
C GLY A 261 18.09 -10.70 -1.42
N PHE A 262 17.77 -9.75 -0.53
CA PHE A 262 16.72 -9.95 0.47
C PHE A 262 15.33 -10.00 -0.18
N SER A 263 14.56 -11.05 0.09
CA SER A 263 13.17 -11.18 -0.33
C SER A 263 12.38 -12.07 0.64
N THR A 264 11.11 -11.70 0.87
CA THR A 264 10.13 -12.53 1.61
C THR A 264 9.29 -13.41 0.68
N GLY A 265 9.47 -13.29 -0.64
CA GLY A 265 8.62 -13.91 -1.65
C GLY A 265 7.12 -13.64 -1.50
N ASN A 266 6.32 -14.47 -2.18
CA ASN A 266 4.89 -14.62 -1.88
C ASN A 266 4.75 -15.54 -0.66
N ALA A 267 4.89 -14.98 0.53
CA ALA A 267 4.90 -15.78 1.77
C ALA A 267 3.60 -16.56 1.96
N THR A 268 3.70 -17.86 2.27
CA THR A 268 2.56 -18.77 2.45
C THR A 268 2.45 -19.26 3.90
N THR A 269 1.25 -19.57 4.38
CA THR A 269 1.04 -19.93 5.79
C THR A 269 1.36 -21.40 6.07
N LEU A 270 2.33 -21.66 6.94
CA LEU A 270 2.71 -23.02 7.38
C LEU A 270 2.18 -23.28 8.80
N TYR A 271 0.98 -23.85 8.87
CA TYR A 271 0.22 -24.10 10.11
C TYR A 271 0.79 -25.17 11.06
N GLY A 272 1.93 -25.77 10.73
CA GLY A 272 2.53 -26.89 11.45
C GLY A 272 4.04 -26.85 11.28
N ALA A 273 4.61 -25.65 11.43
CA ALA A 273 6.04 -25.48 11.61
C ALA A 273 6.45 -25.95 13.01
N GLU A 274 7.65 -26.48 13.11
CA GLU A 274 8.41 -26.61 14.36
C GLU A 274 9.62 -25.66 14.23
N LEU A 275 10.23 -25.24 15.33
CA LEU A 275 11.46 -24.44 15.35
C LEU A 275 12.40 -24.98 16.42
N GLU A 276 13.70 -24.92 16.19
CA GLU A 276 14.74 -25.35 17.13
C GLU A 276 15.64 -24.18 17.59
N PRO A 277 16.16 -24.20 18.83
CA PRO A 277 17.15 -23.23 19.30
C PRO A 277 18.38 -23.15 18.38
N GLY A 278 18.69 -21.95 17.88
CA GLY A 278 19.75 -21.71 16.89
C GLY A 278 19.27 -21.62 15.42
N GLU A 279 18.01 -21.94 15.13
CA GLU A 279 17.44 -21.72 13.79
C GLU A 279 17.15 -20.25 13.47
N ALA A 280 17.05 -19.92 12.18
CA ALA A 280 16.78 -18.57 11.73
C ALA A 280 15.28 -18.25 11.67
N VAL A 281 14.88 -17.15 12.30
CA VAL A 281 13.49 -16.69 12.42
C VAL A 281 13.35 -15.24 11.98
N GLY A 282 12.32 -14.94 11.21
CA GLY A 282 12.03 -13.61 10.69
C GLY A 282 10.87 -12.91 11.41
N ALA A 283 10.98 -11.60 11.55
CA ALA A 283 9.97 -10.71 12.10
C ALA A 283 9.53 -9.70 11.03
N ALA A 284 8.27 -9.78 10.55
CA ALA A 284 7.80 -8.93 9.45
C ALA A 284 6.57 -8.09 9.82
N VAL A 285 6.54 -6.84 9.35
CA VAL A 285 5.40 -5.91 9.50
C VAL A 285 4.54 -5.89 8.24
N ILE A 286 5.13 -6.12 7.06
CA ILE A 286 4.44 -6.26 5.77
C ILE A 286 5.17 -7.29 4.92
N TYR A 287 4.42 -8.05 4.11
CA TYR A 287 4.94 -9.02 3.14
C TYR A 287 4.14 -9.01 1.83
N GLY A 288 4.72 -9.57 0.76
CA GLY A 288 4.14 -9.66 -0.58
C GLY A 288 5.05 -9.01 -1.62
N ASP A 289 4.47 -8.28 -2.59
CA ASP A 289 5.22 -7.47 -3.57
C ASP A 289 6.07 -6.37 -2.93
N PHE A 290 5.75 -6.01 -1.69
CA PHE A 290 6.46 -5.08 -0.81
C PHE A 290 6.60 -5.75 0.55
N ALA A 291 7.80 -5.69 1.14
CA ALA A 291 8.05 -6.30 2.42
C ALA A 291 8.99 -5.46 3.30
N MET A 292 8.75 -5.50 4.61
CA MET A 292 9.55 -4.79 5.61
C MET A 292 9.67 -5.69 6.86
N ALA A 293 10.89 -6.15 7.14
CA ALA A 293 11.15 -7.21 8.10
C ALA A 293 12.59 -7.18 8.63
N ALA A 294 12.87 -8.00 9.64
CA ALA A 294 14.21 -8.37 10.08
C ALA A 294 14.34 -9.90 10.17
N THR A 295 15.57 -10.39 10.24
CA THR A 295 15.86 -11.81 10.53
C THR A 295 16.86 -11.88 11.68
N GLY A 296 16.63 -12.81 12.59
CA GLY A 296 17.51 -13.16 13.69
C GLY A 296 17.48 -14.67 13.92
N THR A 297 17.80 -15.07 15.13
CA THR A 297 17.94 -16.48 15.53
C THR A 297 17.01 -16.79 16.72
N VAL A 298 16.47 -18.01 16.76
CA VAL A 298 15.67 -18.56 17.86
C VAL A 298 16.58 -18.82 19.06
N THR A 299 16.24 -18.28 20.22
CA THR A 299 16.96 -18.50 21.48
C THR A 299 16.45 -19.73 22.21
N ALA A 300 15.13 -19.84 22.37
CA ALA A 300 14.50 -20.90 23.13
C ALA A 300 13.07 -21.15 22.63
N VAL A 301 12.60 -22.38 22.80
CA VAL A 301 11.26 -22.83 22.43
C VAL A 301 10.69 -23.64 23.60
N ASP A 302 9.41 -23.42 23.89
CA ASP A 302 8.66 -24.11 24.94
C ASP A 302 7.22 -24.36 24.45
N ASP A 303 6.93 -25.60 24.10
CA ASP A 303 5.78 -25.98 23.24
C ASP A 303 5.72 -25.11 21.97
N ASN A 304 4.71 -24.24 21.84
CA ASN A 304 4.51 -23.31 20.73
C ASN A 304 5.14 -21.92 20.97
N ARG A 305 5.68 -21.66 22.16
CA ARG A 305 6.20 -20.34 22.57
C ARG A 305 7.67 -20.19 22.17
N VAL A 306 8.03 -19.06 21.60
CA VAL A 306 9.37 -18.81 21.04
C VAL A 306 9.96 -17.53 21.64
N LEU A 307 11.21 -17.59 22.09
CA LEU A 307 12.06 -16.43 22.38
C LEU A 307 13.11 -16.29 21.27
N ALA A 308 13.39 -15.06 20.84
CA ALA A 308 14.35 -14.80 19.77
C ALA A 308 14.98 -13.39 19.87
N PHE A 309 15.93 -13.13 18.97
CA PHE A 309 16.66 -11.87 18.75
C PHE A 309 17.57 -11.41 19.91
N GLY A 310 17.28 -11.67 21.19
CA GLY A 310 18.13 -11.22 22.31
C GLY A 310 18.25 -9.70 22.51
N HIS A 311 17.62 -8.90 21.64
CA HIS A 311 17.56 -7.44 21.65
C HIS A 311 16.17 -7.01 21.12
N PRO A 312 15.70 -5.76 21.34
CA PRO A 312 14.43 -5.31 20.77
C PRO A 312 14.52 -5.26 19.24
N PHE A 313 13.45 -5.59 18.53
CA PHE A 313 13.38 -5.35 17.09
C PHE A 313 13.07 -3.86 16.84
N LEU A 314 12.02 -3.35 17.51
CA LEU A 314 11.55 -1.97 17.43
C LEU A 314 11.24 -1.38 18.80
N HIS A 315 11.34 -2.20 19.86
CA HIS A 315 11.05 -1.87 21.26
C HIS A 315 9.60 -1.40 21.49
N ARG A 316 8.65 -1.83 20.66
CA ARG A 316 7.25 -1.36 20.68
C ARG A 316 6.37 -1.99 21.78
N GLY A 317 6.92 -2.91 22.57
CA GLY A 317 6.23 -3.46 23.73
C GLY A 317 5.34 -4.64 23.36
N ASN A 318 4.02 -4.42 23.29
CA ASN A 318 3.05 -5.46 22.92
C ASN A 318 2.64 -5.29 21.45
N VAL A 319 2.92 -6.29 20.63
CA VAL A 319 2.95 -6.15 19.16
C VAL A 319 2.09 -7.22 18.46
N ASN A 320 2.13 -7.21 17.13
CA ASN A 320 1.28 -8.04 16.29
C ASN A 320 1.97 -8.43 14.97
N TYR A 321 3.29 -8.62 14.96
CA TYR A 321 4.04 -8.87 13.72
C TYR A 321 3.91 -10.32 13.25
N PHE A 322 4.16 -10.57 11.96
CA PHE A 322 4.29 -11.92 11.44
C PHE A 322 5.58 -12.57 11.99
N MET A 323 5.47 -13.77 12.53
CA MET A 323 6.61 -14.66 12.69
C MET A 323 6.75 -15.46 11.39
N THR A 324 7.96 -15.49 10.84
CA THR A 324 8.28 -16.25 9.63
C THR A 324 9.45 -17.20 9.85
N ASP A 325 9.51 -18.28 9.09
CA ASP A 325 10.78 -19.02 8.94
C ASP A 325 11.80 -18.15 8.18
N ALA A 326 13.07 -18.52 8.25
CA ALA A 326 14.10 -17.92 7.40
C ALA A 326 15.08 -18.98 6.90
N THR A 327 15.34 -18.99 5.58
CA THR A 327 16.44 -19.77 5.00
C THR A 327 17.65 -18.85 4.85
N ILE A 328 18.72 -19.15 5.59
CA ILE A 328 20.02 -18.51 5.38
C ILE A 328 20.57 -18.93 4.01
N LEU A 329 21.04 -17.98 3.23
CA LEU A 329 21.70 -18.21 1.94
C LEU A 329 23.21 -18.34 2.13
N GLY A 330 23.76 -17.50 3.02
CA GLY A 330 25.16 -17.45 3.43
C GLY A 330 25.45 -16.20 4.26
N MET A 331 26.72 -16.00 4.60
CA MET A 331 27.24 -14.81 5.28
C MET A 331 28.02 -13.93 4.32
N VAL A 332 28.00 -12.61 4.54
CA VAL A 332 28.97 -11.68 3.97
C VAL A 332 29.78 -11.09 5.12
N ASN A 333 31.11 -11.23 5.04
CA ASN A 333 32.04 -10.67 6.01
C ASN A 333 32.27 -9.18 5.70
N GLY A 334 32.30 -8.36 6.75
CA GLY A 334 32.62 -6.94 6.70
C GLY A 334 32.98 -6.48 8.11
N VAL A 335 34.00 -5.61 8.24
CA VAL A 335 34.68 -5.32 9.52
C VAL A 335 33.76 -4.66 10.56
N SER A 336 32.68 -4.03 10.11
CA SER A 336 31.66 -3.39 10.96
C SER A 336 30.22 -3.58 10.46
N ASP A 337 30.05 -4.28 9.32
CA ASP A 337 28.83 -4.35 8.50
C ASP A 337 28.54 -5.78 8.02
N GLY A 338 29.24 -6.78 8.55
CA GLY A 338 29.04 -8.19 8.23
C GLY A 338 27.65 -8.70 8.62
N MET A 339 27.00 -9.46 7.73
CA MET A 339 25.59 -9.85 7.87
C MET A 339 25.28 -11.25 7.33
N LYS A 340 24.26 -11.90 7.88
CA LYS A 340 23.60 -13.06 7.25
C LYS A 340 22.67 -12.58 6.13
N PHE A 341 22.80 -13.16 4.95
CA PHE A 341 21.78 -13.06 3.91
C PHE A 341 20.74 -14.15 4.13
N ALA A 342 19.48 -13.75 4.31
CA ALA A 342 18.36 -14.64 4.57
C ALA A 342 17.15 -14.26 3.72
N ASN A 343 16.37 -15.27 3.30
CA ASN A 343 15.05 -15.09 2.72
C ASN A 343 14.02 -15.77 3.62
N THR A 344 12.94 -15.06 3.94
CA THR A 344 11.78 -15.66 4.63
C THR A 344 10.86 -16.30 3.59
N LYS A 345 10.18 -17.41 3.94
CA LYS A 345 9.33 -18.16 2.99
C LYS A 345 7.89 -18.33 3.46
N HIS A 346 7.73 -18.64 4.74
CA HIS A 346 6.47 -19.06 5.32
C HIS A 346 6.12 -18.21 6.54
N ILE A 347 4.84 -17.87 6.67
CA ILE A 347 4.30 -17.32 7.91
C ILE A 347 3.97 -18.50 8.80
N ILE A 348 4.69 -18.61 9.92
CA ILE A 348 4.62 -19.74 10.85
C ILE A 348 3.88 -19.40 12.14
N GLY A 349 3.75 -18.10 12.45
CA GLY A 349 3.07 -17.65 13.65
C GLY A 349 3.01 -16.13 13.81
N ARG A 350 3.01 -15.67 15.05
CA ARG A 350 2.85 -14.25 15.45
C ARG A 350 3.87 -13.87 16.51
N ILE A 351 4.47 -12.70 16.36
CA ILE A 351 5.26 -12.05 17.42
C ILE A 351 4.31 -11.17 18.23
N ILE A 352 4.35 -11.34 19.55
CA ILE A 352 3.42 -10.76 20.52
C ILE A 352 4.12 -9.73 21.41
N GLN A 353 5.42 -9.89 21.66
CA GLN A 353 6.22 -8.97 22.47
C GLN A 353 7.53 -8.56 21.76
N ASP A 354 7.95 -7.33 21.98
CA ASP A 354 9.14 -6.67 21.42
C ASP A 354 9.74 -5.76 22.49
N ARG A 355 10.78 -6.25 23.19
CA ARG A 355 11.28 -5.74 24.48
C ARG A 355 12.81 -5.62 24.49
N ALA A 356 13.36 -4.87 25.44
CA ALA A 356 14.80 -4.68 25.60
C ALA A 356 15.65 -5.98 25.59
N ALA A 357 15.13 -7.09 26.13
CA ALA A 357 15.84 -8.37 26.16
C ALA A 357 15.60 -9.26 24.92
N GLY A 358 14.68 -8.91 24.01
CA GLY A 358 14.34 -9.79 22.89
C GLY A 358 12.90 -9.64 22.38
N ILE A 359 12.54 -10.52 21.45
CA ILE A 359 11.16 -10.69 20.97
C ILE A 359 10.60 -12.03 21.47
N SER A 360 9.27 -12.08 21.61
CA SER A 360 8.54 -13.32 21.93
C SER A 360 7.32 -13.49 21.03
N GLY A 361 7.01 -14.74 20.67
CA GLY A 361 5.84 -15.07 19.86
C GLY A 361 5.34 -16.50 20.03
N GLU A 362 4.30 -16.83 19.27
CA GLU A 362 3.62 -18.13 19.28
C GLU A 362 3.52 -18.70 17.86
N ILE A 363 3.93 -19.96 17.70
CA ILE A 363 3.80 -20.73 16.45
C ILE A 363 2.34 -21.17 16.27
N GLY A 364 1.81 -21.09 15.05
CA GLY A 364 0.44 -21.50 14.71
C GLY A 364 -0.67 -20.50 15.08
N VAL A 365 -0.35 -19.46 15.85
CA VAL A 365 -1.21 -18.29 16.10
C VAL A 365 -0.80 -17.18 15.14
N PHE A 366 -1.75 -16.55 14.45
CA PHE A 366 -1.46 -15.57 13.40
C PHE A 366 -1.96 -14.16 13.77
N PRO A 367 -1.28 -13.10 13.30
CA PRO A 367 -1.73 -11.74 13.53
C PRO A 367 -2.94 -11.39 12.66
N SER A 368 -3.74 -10.45 13.15
CA SER A 368 -4.71 -9.70 12.33
C SER A 368 -3.99 -8.96 11.22
N VAL A 369 -4.61 -8.85 10.05
CA VAL A 369 -3.97 -8.31 8.85
C VAL A 369 -4.85 -7.29 8.11
N VAL A 370 -4.19 -6.36 7.42
CA VAL A 370 -4.81 -5.47 6.44
C VAL A 370 -4.19 -5.75 5.06
N PRO A 371 -4.89 -6.46 4.16
CA PRO A 371 -4.47 -6.61 2.77
C PRO A 371 -4.59 -5.28 2.02
N ILE A 372 -3.56 -4.92 1.26
CA ILE A 372 -3.59 -3.82 0.30
C ILE A 372 -3.42 -4.38 -1.12
N ARG A 373 -4.32 -3.97 -2.02
CA ARG A 373 -4.35 -4.38 -3.44
C ARG A 373 -4.23 -3.15 -4.33
N LEU A 374 -3.24 -3.16 -5.21
CA LEU A 374 -2.90 -2.03 -6.06
C LEU A 374 -3.02 -2.45 -7.54
N ASN A 375 -3.79 -1.71 -8.33
CA ASN A 375 -3.80 -1.85 -9.79
C ASN A 375 -3.17 -0.58 -10.39
N VAL A 376 -2.01 -0.68 -11.04
CA VAL A 376 -1.31 0.46 -11.63
C VAL A 376 -1.36 0.38 -13.15
N LYS A 377 -2.04 1.35 -13.76
CA LYS A 377 -2.17 1.50 -15.21
C LYS A 377 -1.38 2.72 -15.68
N ASP A 378 -0.23 2.48 -16.29
CA ASP A 378 0.47 3.52 -17.04
C ASP A 378 -0.03 3.55 -18.49
N LYS A 379 -0.71 4.63 -18.85
CA LYS A 379 -1.21 4.92 -20.20
C LYS A 379 -0.07 5.27 -21.16
N THR A 380 1.13 5.59 -20.67
CA THR A 380 2.31 5.99 -21.47
C THR A 380 3.03 4.80 -22.08
N LEU A 381 3.39 3.82 -21.24
CA LEU A 381 4.07 2.57 -21.64
C LEU A 381 3.07 1.43 -21.89
N ASN A 382 1.76 1.68 -21.77
CA ASN A 382 0.68 0.71 -21.88
C ASN A 382 0.91 -0.52 -20.96
N ARG A 383 1.21 -0.25 -19.69
CA ARG A 383 1.43 -1.26 -18.64
C ARG A 383 0.22 -1.28 -17.70
N ASP A 384 -0.34 -2.46 -17.44
CA ASP A 384 -1.33 -2.71 -16.39
C ASP A 384 -0.72 -3.75 -15.44
N VAL A 385 -0.23 -3.30 -14.29
CA VAL A 385 0.52 -4.11 -13.32
C VAL A 385 -0.22 -4.13 -12.00
N LYS A 386 -0.37 -5.32 -11.43
CA LYS A 386 -1.04 -5.51 -10.14
C LYS A 386 -0.02 -5.89 -9.09
N TYR A 387 -0.16 -5.30 -7.91
CA TYR A 387 0.64 -5.61 -6.75
C TYR A 387 -0.26 -5.92 -5.55
N THR A 388 0.22 -6.79 -4.68
CA THR A 388 -0.45 -7.19 -3.45
C THR A 388 0.55 -7.20 -2.31
N ALA A 389 0.15 -6.64 -1.17
CA ALA A 389 0.88 -6.79 0.07
C ALA A 389 -0.11 -6.95 1.24
N THR A 390 0.36 -7.52 2.33
CA THR A 390 -0.44 -7.76 3.53
C THR A 390 0.33 -7.22 4.71
N MET A 391 -0.25 -6.22 5.37
CA MET A 391 0.29 -5.59 6.57
C MET A 391 -0.21 -6.32 7.80
N ALA A 392 0.64 -6.44 8.82
CA ALA A 392 0.21 -6.73 10.18
C ALA A 392 -0.69 -5.57 10.67
N TYR A 393 -1.75 -5.88 11.40
CA TYR A 393 -2.59 -4.84 11.99
C TYR A 393 -1.83 -4.14 13.13
N ASP A 394 -1.41 -2.90 12.86
CA ASP A 394 -0.72 -1.99 13.77
C ASP A 394 -1.07 -0.55 13.33
N GLU A 395 -1.68 0.22 14.23
CA GLU A 395 -2.24 1.55 13.97
C GLU A 395 -1.17 2.62 13.66
N ASP A 396 0.08 2.43 14.08
CA ASP A 396 1.18 3.35 13.73
C ASP A 396 1.74 3.04 12.34
N PHE A 397 1.81 1.75 11.96
CA PHE A 397 2.39 1.34 10.68
C PHE A 397 1.40 1.38 9.50
N ILE A 398 0.10 1.18 9.71
CA ILE A 398 -0.89 1.21 8.62
C ILE A 398 -0.94 2.58 7.89
N PRO A 399 -1.03 3.74 8.57
CA PRO A 399 -1.04 5.06 7.92
C PRO A 399 0.30 5.44 7.26
N LEU A 400 1.39 4.84 7.75
CA LEU A 400 2.73 5.03 7.22
C LEU A 400 2.93 4.24 5.91
N LEU A 401 2.61 2.94 5.94
CA LEU A 401 2.91 2.01 4.86
C LEU A 401 1.92 2.13 3.69
N SER A 402 0.63 2.30 3.94
CA SER A 402 -0.40 2.33 2.88
C SER A 402 -0.15 3.37 1.77
N PRO A 403 0.20 4.65 2.03
CA PRO A 403 0.56 5.58 0.95
C PRO A 403 1.91 5.26 0.31
N THR A 404 2.91 4.81 1.09
CA THR A 404 4.27 4.55 0.60
C THR A 404 4.36 3.31 -0.29
N VAL A 405 3.61 2.26 0.03
CA VAL A 405 3.46 1.05 -0.79
C VAL A 405 2.74 1.39 -2.11
N SER A 406 1.71 2.24 -2.06
CA SER A 406 1.01 2.75 -3.26
C SER A 406 1.92 3.59 -4.16
N TYR A 407 2.71 4.50 -3.57
CA TYR A 407 3.72 5.30 -4.26
C TYR A 407 4.86 4.47 -4.85
N ALA A 408 5.32 3.43 -4.15
CA ALA A 408 6.34 2.52 -4.65
C ALA A 408 5.84 1.66 -5.84
N ALA A 409 4.57 1.26 -5.83
CA ALA A 409 3.93 0.56 -6.96
C ALA A 409 3.81 1.43 -8.22
N LEU A 410 3.43 2.71 -8.05
CA LEU A 410 3.42 3.69 -9.13
C LEU A 410 4.81 3.78 -9.80
N ASN A 411 5.84 4.09 -9.01
CA ASN A 411 7.22 4.25 -9.52
C ASN A 411 7.76 2.99 -10.20
N ARG A 412 7.50 1.79 -9.64
CA ARG A 412 7.86 0.49 -10.25
C ARG A 412 7.16 0.20 -11.58
N THR A 413 6.12 0.94 -11.93
CA THR A 413 5.35 0.75 -13.18
C THR A 413 5.70 1.78 -14.25
N VAL A 414 5.80 3.06 -13.89
CA VAL A 414 5.85 4.18 -14.85
C VAL A 414 7.22 4.44 -15.49
N ASP A 415 8.32 3.93 -14.92
CA ASP A 415 9.68 4.06 -15.50
C ASP A 415 10.15 5.53 -15.70
N THR A 416 9.56 6.48 -14.96
CA THR A 416 9.84 7.93 -15.10
C THR A 416 9.58 8.69 -13.80
N GLY A 417 10.44 9.66 -13.49
CA GLY A 417 10.23 10.68 -12.44
C GLY A 417 9.90 12.07 -13.00
N GLY A 418 9.53 12.16 -14.29
CA GLY A 418 9.26 13.42 -15.00
C GLY A 418 7.88 14.03 -14.73
N GLU A 419 7.45 14.91 -15.64
CA GLU A 419 6.09 15.46 -15.60
C GLU A 419 5.06 14.34 -15.78
N SER A 420 4.01 14.36 -14.96
CA SER A 420 3.00 13.30 -14.95
C SER A 420 1.67 13.81 -14.42
N THR A 421 0.59 13.25 -14.96
CA THR A 421 -0.74 13.28 -14.35
C THR A 421 -1.05 11.90 -13.78
N VAL A 422 -1.42 11.86 -12.50
CA VAL A 422 -1.74 10.63 -11.76
C VAL A 422 -3.15 10.76 -11.17
N GLU A 423 -4.05 9.91 -11.64
CA GLU A 423 -5.40 9.71 -11.13
C GLU A 423 -5.37 8.56 -10.13
N VAL A 424 -5.92 8.78 -8.93
CA VAL A 424 -6.00 7.79 -7.85
C VAL A 424 -7.45 7.66 -7.41
N HIS A 425 -7.94 6.43 -7.40
CA HIS A 425 -9.16 6.02 -6.72
C HIS A 425 -8.78 5.05 -5.60
N PHE A 426 -9.30 5.24 -4.38
CA PHE A 426 -9.12 4.28 -3.30
C PHE A 426 -10.43 3.96 -2.59
N THR A 427 -10.54 2.70 -2.16
CA THR A 427 -11.62 2.15 -1.33
C THR A 427 -10.99 1.49 -0.10
N VAL A 428 -11.36 1.94 1.09
CA VAL A 428 -10.99 1.34 2.37
C VAL A 428 -12.25 0.77 3.02
N ARG A 429 -12.25 -0.53 3.34
CA ARG A 429 -13.39 -1.19 3.98
C ARG A 429 -13.16 -1.26 5.49
N THR A 430 -13.97 -0.55 6.28
CA THR A 430 -13.75 -0.36 7.73
C THR A 430 -15.04 -0.06 8.48
N ASN A 431 -15.09 -0.36 9.79
CA ASN A 431 -16.18 0.05 10.69
C ASN A 431 -15.93 1.40 11.42
N ALA A 432 -14.95 2.18 10.95
CA ALA A 432 -14.82 3.58 11.34
C ALA A 432 -16.08 4.40 10.98
N VAL A 433 -16.74 4.06 9.87
CA VAL A 433 -17.94 4.72 9.32
C VAL A 433 -19.14 3.76 9.21
N GLU A 434 -20.37 4.26 9.35
CA GLU A 434 -21.60 3.45 9.24
C GLU A 434 -21.81 2.82 7.85
N SER A 435 -21.28 3.44 6.79
CA SER A 435 -21.33 2.91 5.43
C SER A 435 -20.54 1.60 5.25
N GLY A 436 -19.58 1.32 6.13
CA GLY A 436 -18.61 0.24 5.98
C GLY A 436 -17.49 0.51 4.96
N THR A 437 -17.54 1.63 4.24
CA THR A 437 -16.62 1.96 3.13
C THR A 437 -16.30 3.45 3.05
N VAL A 438 -15.01 3.77 3.00
CA VAL A 438 -14.46 5.11 2.74
C VAL A 438 -13.90 5.10 1.31
N GLU A 439 -14.41 5.95 0.42
CA GLU A 439 -14.02 5.97 -1.01
C GLU A 439 -13.74 7.39 -1.51
N ARG A 440 -12.60 7.59 -2.19
CA ARG A 440 -12.22 8.88 -2.79
C ARG A 440 -11.61 8.66 -4.17
N THR A 441 -11.85 9.60 -5.07
CA THR A 441 -11.14 9.73 -6.34
C THR A 441 -10.57 11.14 -6.42
N ASN A 442 -9.33 11.27 -6.90
CA ASN A 442 -8.71 12.56 -7.20
C ASN A 442 -7.68 12.42 -8.33
N MET A 443 -7.29 13.53 -8.95
CA MET A 443 -6.27 13.56 -9.98
C MET A 443 -5.23 14.64 -9.68
N PHE A 444 -3.96 14.32 -9.83
CA PHE A 444 -2.83 15.16 -9.47
C PHE A 444 -1.97 15.40 -10.70
N TYR A 445 -1.31 16.55 -10.78
CA TYR A 445 -0.29 16.84 -11.78
C TYR A 445 0.87 17.56 -11.12
N ALA A 446 2.10 17.18 -11.48
CA ALA A 446 3.31 17.89 -11.13
C ALA A 446 4.31 17.85 -12.29
N ALA A 447 5.16 18.86 -12.39
CA ALA A 447 6.24 18.93 -13.38
C ALA A 447 7.42 17.99 -13.05
N ALA A 448 7.49 17.53 -11.80
CA ALA A 448 8.32 16.42 -11.35
C ALA A 448 7.49 15.68 -10.28
N ASP A 449 7.31 14.37 -10.47
CA ASP A 449 6.66 13.45 -9.53
C ASP A 449 5.32 13.91 -8.91
N ALA A 450 4.21 13.62 -9.61
CA ALA A 450 2.87 13.80 -9.04
C ALA A 450 2.51 12.76 -7.96
N GLY A 451 3.30 11.68 -7.81
CA GLY A 451 3.02 10.54 -6.97
C GLY A 451 3.03 10.86 -5.47
N GLN A 452 3.95 11.71 -5.02
CA GLN A 452 4.04 12.07 -3.59
C GLN A 452 2.77 12.77 -3.08
N ALA A 453 2.22 13.70 -3.87
CA ALA A 453 0.94 14.34 -3.55
C ALA A 453 -0.24 13.36 -3.66
N ALA A 454 -0.20 12.47 -4.67
CA ALA A 454 -1.32 11.62 -5.04
C ALA A 454 -1.76 10.60 -3.98
N PHE A 455 -0.88 10.22 -3.06
CA PHE A 455 -1.21 9.32 -1.93
C PHE A 455 -1.35 10.05 -0.59
N GLY A 456 -1.32 11.39 -0.57
CA GLY A 456 -1.53 12.20 0.63
C GLY A 456 -2.90 11.98 1.26
N GLU A 457 -3.96 12.02 0.45
CA GLU A 457 -5.35 11.80 0.91
C GLU A 457 -5.56 10.39 1.48
N LEU A 458 -4.92 9.37 0.90
CA LEU A 458 -4.94 8.00 1.45
C LEU A 458 -4.23 7.95 2.81
N GLY A 459 -3.05 8.56 2.94
CA GLY A 459 -2.34 8.66 4.21
C GLY A 459 -3.15 9.39 5.29
N GLN A 460 -3.87 10.45 4.92
CA GLN A 460 -4.76 11.19 5.82
C GLN A 460 -5.99 10.35 6.24
N ALA A 461 -6.67 9.70 5.29
CA ALA A 461 -7.82 8.85 5.59
C ALA A 461 -7.43 7.68 6.51
N MET A 462 -6.31 7.01 6.24
CA MET A 462 -5.81 5.93 7.09
C MET A 462 -5.35 6.45 8.47
N GLY A 463 -4.76 7.65 8.53
CA GLY A 463 -4.42 8.33 9.77
C GLY A 463 -5.64 8.56 10.65
N LEU A 464 -6.71 9.17 10.10
CA LEU A 464 -7.97 9.40 10.79
C LEU A 464 -8.58 8.10 11.34
N ILE A 465 -8.62 7.03 10.53
CA ILE A 465 -9.14 5.70 10.92
C ILE A 465 -8.32 5.10 12.07
N CYS A 466 -7.00 5.24 12.05
CA CYS A 466 -6.10 4.65 13.07
C CYS A 466 -5.90 5.55 14.30
N SER A 467 -6.46 6.76 14.32
CA SER A 467 -6.41 7.70 15.46
C SER A 467 -7.78 7.96 16.10
N ASP A 468 -8.77 7.10 15.83
CA ASP A 468 -10.09 7.14 16.46
C ASP A 468 -9.95 7.02 17.99
N LYS A 469 -10.49 8.02 18.71
CA LYS A 469 -10.38 8.13 20.17
C LYS A 469 -11.42 7.30 20.92
N GLU A 470 -12.47 6.83 20.25
CA GLU A 470 -13.58 6.08 20.82
C GLU A 470 -13.42 4.56 20.65
N LYS A 471 -12.88 4.12 19.50
CA LYS A 471 -12.81 2.71 19.10
C LYS A 471 -11.55 2.41 18.26
N GLU A 472 -10.79 1.38 18.63
CA GLU A 472 -9.85 0.69 17.72
C GLU A 472 -10.65 0.25 16.47
N ALA A 473 -10.30 0.71 15.27
CA ALA A 473 -11.13 0.51 14.07
C ALA A 473 -10.76 -0.78 13.31
N ASP A 474 -11.72 -1.68 13.08
CA ASP A 474 -11.49 -2.88 12.27
C ASP A 474 -11.37 -2.47 10.78
N ILE A 475 -10.23 -2.76 10.16
CA ILE A 475 -9.93 -2.47 8.74
C ILE A 475 -9.81 -3.80 8.00
N MET A 476 -10.69 -4.02 7.02
CA MET A 476 -10.82 -5.31 6.33
C MET A 476 -9.82 -5.45 5.18
N ASP A 477 -9.63 -4.37 4.41
CA ASP A 477 -8.66 -4.24 3.31
C ASP A 477 -8.68 -2.82 2.71
N ILE A 478 -7.64 -2.55 1.92
CA ILE A 478 -7.45 -1.32 1.12
C ILE A 478 -7.35 -1.74 -0.36
N THR A 479 -8.09 -1.07 -1.24
CA THR A 479 -7.93 -1.16 -2.70
C THR A 479 -7.54 0.20 -3.23
N VAL A 480 -6.54 0.26 -4.13
CA VAL A 480 -6.13 1.48 -4.81
C VAL A 480 -5.99 1.21 -6.30
N ASP A 481 -6.78 1.91 -7.11
CA ASP A 481 -6.69 1.92 -8.57
C ASP A 481 -5.98 3.20 -9.00
N ILE A 482 -4.85 3.05 -9.70
CA ILE A 482 -3.90 4.11 -10.03
C ILE A 482 -3.77 4.19 -11.54
N SER A 483 -3.94 5.38 -12.09
CA SER A 483 -3.98 5.68 -13.52
C SER A 483 -3.00 6.81 -13.82
N SER A 484 -1.87 6.48 -14.43
CA SER A 484 -0.80 7.44 -14.73
C SER A 484 -0.69 7.73 -16.23
N ALA A 485 -0.26 8.95 -16.57
CA ALA A 485 0.17 9.33 -17.91
C ALA A 485 1.26 10.42 -17.82
N ALA A 486 2.26 10.38 -18.70
CA ALA A 486 3.21 11.48 -18.90
C ALA A 486 2.60 12.71 -19.63
N GLU A 487 1.32 12.65 -20.00
CA GLU A 487 0.58 13.77 -20.59
C GLU A 487 0.18 14.77 -19.50
N ARG A 488 0.64 16.02 -19.59
CA ARG A 488 0.15 17.13 -18.75
C ARG A 488 -1.35 17.39 -19.01
N ARG A 489 -2.20 16.91 -18.11
CA ARG A 489 -3.65 17.21 -18.12
C ARG A 489 -4.00 18.31 -17.13
N THR A 490 -3.54 19.54 -17.39
CA THR A 490 -4.05 20.74 -16.69
C THR A 490 -4.85 21.63 -17.62
N ALA A 491 -5.78 22.40 -17.06
CA ALA A 491 -6.55 23.41 -17.77
C ALA A 491 -6.78 24.66 -16.93
N SER A 492 -6.58 25.83 -17.54
CA SER A 492 -6.87 27.11 -16.90
C SER A 492 -8.30 27.57 -17.25
N LEU A 493 -9.02 28.06 -16.25
CA LEU A 493 -10.29 28.77 -16.38
C LEU A 493 -10.05 30.10 -17.12
N VAL A 494 -10.83 30.34 -18.18
CA VAL A 494 -10.73 31.56 -19.02
C VAL A 494 -11.89 32.52 -18.75
N SER A 495 -13.09 31.98 -18.54
CA SER A 495 -14.29 32.73 -18.21
C SER A 495 -15.34 31.80 -17.61
N ALA A 496 -16.21 32.34 -16.75
CA ALA A 496 -17.43 31.69 -16.29
C ALA A 496 -18.57 32.70 -16.46
N ILE A 497 -19.55 32.36 -17.31
CA ILE A 497 -20.65 33.25 -17.69
C ILE A 497 -21.96 32.56 -17.33
N PRO A 498 -22.84 33.15 -16.50
CA PRO A 498 -24.13 32.55 -16.18
C PRO A 498 -25.05 32.56 -17.39
N ASP A 499 -25.92 31.54 -17.51
CA ASP A 499 -27.00 31.49 -18.50
C ASP A 499 -28.04 32.60 -18.30
N ARG A 500 -28.29 32.99 -17.05
CA ARG A 500 -29.13 34.14 -16.66
C ARG A 500 -28.33 35.16 -15.84
N PRO A 501 -28.23 36.44 -16.25
CA PRO A 501 -27.52 37.47 -15.50
C PRO A 501 -28.28 37.93 -14.24
N GLU A 502 -29.60 37.76 -14.22
CA GLU A 502 -30.49 38.05 -13.10
C GLU A 502 -31.24 36.79 -12.66
N VAL A 503 -31.23 36.52 -11.35
CA VAL A 503 -31.78 35.29 -10.74
C VAL A 503 -32.42 35.56 -9.39
N ARG A 504 -33.35 34.70 -8.95
CA ARG A 504 -34.01 34.81 -7.64
C ARG A 504 -33.21 34.08 -6.55
N PRO A 505 -33.29 34.48 -5.26
CA PRO A 505 -32.78 33.67 -4.16
C PRO A 505 -33.40 32.27 -4.16
N GLY A 506 -32.57 31.22 -4.13
CA GLY A 506 -33.01 29.82 -4.28
C GLY A 506 -33.05 29.30 -5.72
N ASP A 507 -32.85 30.12 -6.75
CA ASP A 507 -32.71 29.65 -8.13
C ASP A 507 -31.41 28.87 -8.35
N THR A 508 -31.46 27.88 -9.24
CA THR A 508 -30.26 27.34 -9.90
C THR A 508 -29.96 28.11 -11.19
N VAL A 509 -28.69 28.37 -11.44
CA VAL A 509 -28.13 29.07 -12.60
C VAL A 509 -26.98 28.24 -13.16
N ASN A 510 -26.84 28.14 -14.49
CA ASN A 510 -25.76 27.37 -15.10
C ASN A 510 -24.63 28.31 -15.53
N PHE A 511 -23.45 28.15 -14.94
CA PHE A 511 -22.24 28.81 -15.42
C PHE A 511 -21.65 28.05 -16.59
N LYS A 512 -21.60 28.72 -17.73
CA LYS A 512 -20.90 28.29 -18.93
C LYS A 512 -19.41 28.61 -18.78
N VAL A 513 -18.69 27.67 -18.17
CA VAL A 513 -17.27 27.78 -17.86
C VAL A 513 -16.43 27.39 -19.07
N THR A 514 -15.55 28.28 -19.51
CA THR A 514 -14.62 28.04 -20.62
C THR A 514 -13.25 27.66 -20.07
N LEU A 515 -12.82 26.44 -20.34
CA LEU A 515 -11.49 25.91 -20.04
C LEU A 515 -10.54 26.15 -21.22
N LYS A 516 -9.27 26.39 -20.90
CA LYS A 516 -8.13 26.26 -21.82
C LYS A 516 -7.19 25.18 -21.30
N PRO A 517 -7.39 23.92 -21.71
CA PRO A 517 -6.40 22.85 -21.52
C PRO A 517 -5.02 23.23 -22.06
N TYR A 518 -3.99 22.63 -21.46
CA TYR A 518 -2.61 22.80 -21.90
C TYR A 518 -2.45 22.34 -23.36
N ARG A 519 -2.03 23.26 -24.23
CA ARG A 519 -1.84 23.10 -25.69
C ARG A 519 -3.06 22.68 -26.55
N ALA A 520 -4.14 22.14 -26.00
CA ALA A 520 -5.36 21.77 -26.77
C ALA A 520 -6.34 22.95 -26.99
N GLU A 521 -7.44 22.73 -27.72
CA GLU A 521 -8.46 23.77 -27.97
C GLU A 521 -9.28 24.14 -26.71
N LYS A 522 -10.03 25.25 -26.76
CA LYS A 522 -10.89 25.66 -25.64
C LYS A 522 -12.09 24.72 -25.52
N VAL A 523 -12.32 24.18 -24.33
CA VAL A 523 -13.47 23.33 -24.00
C VAL A 523 -14.46 24.15 -23.18
N THR A 524 -15.76 23.89 -23.30
CA THR A 524 -16.79 24.56 -22.50
C THR A 524 -17.57 23.54 -21.68
N VAL A 525 -17.72 23.81 -20.38
CA VAL A 525 -18.39 22.95 -19.40
C VAL A 525 -19.54 23.74 -18.77
N SER A 526 -20.68 23.09 -18.54
CA SER A 526 -21.80 23.68 -17.79
C SER A 526 -21.71 23.25 -16.33
N VAL A 527 -21.65 24.22 -15.42
CA VAL A 527 -21.54 24.01 -13.96
C VAL A 527 -22.77 24.63 -13.29
N PRO A 528 -23.66 23.84 -12.66
CA PRO A 528 -24.81 24.38 -11.95
C PRO A 528 -24.39 24.98 -10.61
N PHE A 529 -24.96 26.13 -10.27
CA PHE A 529 -24.82 26.79 -8.97
C PHE A 529 -26.20 27.18 -8.46
N THR A 530 -26.48 27.01 -7.17
CA THR A 530 -27.79 27.36 -6.57
C THR A 530 -27.60 28.50 -5.58
N VAL A 531 -28.28 29.61 -5.83
CA VAL A 531 -28.19 30.83 -5.00
C VAL A 531 -28.82 30.56 -3.62
N PRO A 532 -28.23 31.02 -2.49
CA PRO A 532 -28.82 30.81 -1.18
C PRO A 532 -30.25 31.38 -1.11
N LYS A 533 -31.16 30.67 -0.43
CA LYS A 533 -32.54 31.18 -0.18
C LYS A 533 -32.55 32.49 0.62
N VAL A 534 -31.52 32.68 1.45
CA VAL A 534 -31.32 33.86 2.31
C VAL A 534 -30.42 34.94 1.67
N GLN A 535 -30.04 34.77 0.40
CA GLN A 535 -29.15 35.71 -0.29
C GLN A 535 -29.79 37.09 -0.44
N ARG A 536 -29.03 38.14 -0.10
CA ARG A 536 -29.47 39.54 -0.25
C ARG A 536 -29.49 39.93 -1.73
N GLU A 537 -30.41 40.82 -2.08
CA GLU A 537 -30.48 41.44 -3.41
C GLU A 537 -29.22 42.28 -3.69
N GLY A 538 -28.76 42.27 -4.94
CA GLY A 538 -27.53 42.93 -5.38
C GLY A 538 -26.62 42.01 -6.19
N ILE A 539 -25.37 42.45 -6.41
CA ILE A 539 -24.37 41.66 -7.11
C ILE A 539 -23.79 40.62 -6.13
N MET A 540 -23.95 39.34 -6.45
CA MET A 540 -23.26 38.24 -5.79
C MET A 540 -21.95 37.98 -6.51
N HIS A 541 -20.83 38.11 -5.78
CA HIS A 541 -19.51 37.72 -6.26
C HIS A 541 -19.30 36.23 -6.01
N LEU A 542 -18.69 35.55 -6.99
CA LEU A 542 -18.46 34.11 -6.97
C LEU A 542 -17.02 33.83 -7.40
N ASP A 543 -16.34 32.96 -6.68
CA ASP A 543 -15.03 32.46 -7.06
C ASP A 543 -15.19 31.13 -7.79
N VAL A 544 -14.51 31.00 -8.93
CA VAL A 544 -14.50 29.80 -9.75
C VAL A 544 -13.07 29.27 -9.81
N HIS A 545 -12.85 28.06 -9.33
CA HIS A 545 -11.50 27.52 -9.11
C HIS A 545 -11.43 26.00 -9.26
N GLY A 546 -10.23 25.45 -9.21
CA GLY A 546 -10.01 24.01 -9.02
C GLY A 546 -10.14 23.61 -7.56
N GLY A 547 -10.67 22.42 -7.28
CA GLY A 547 -10.83 21.94 -5.90
C GLY A 547 -9.53 21.82 -5.09
N GLY A 548 -8.39 21.65 -5.76
CA GLY A 548 -7.05 21.64 -5.13
C GLY A 548 -6.49 23.03 -4.83
N LEU A 549 -7.23 24.11 -5.12
CA LEU A 549 -6.87 25.48 -4.79
C LEU A 549 -7.74 25.97 -3.63
N VAL A 550 -7.11 26.18 -2.48
CA VAL A 550 -7.71 26.80 -1.28
C VAL A 550 -8.11 28.24 -1.62
N SER A 551 -9.37 28.62 -1.37
CA SER A 551 -9.85 29.97 -1.64
C SER A 551 -9.29 31.00 -0.65
N VAL A 552 -9.31 32.28 -1.01
CA VAL A 552 -8.70 33.34 -0.19
C VAL A 552 -9.43 33.50 1.15
N GLU A 553 -10.76 33.31 1.18
CA GLU A 553 -11.55 33.16 2.40
C GLU A 553 -10.99 32.05 3.32
N GLN A 554 -10.81 30.84 2.80
CA GLN A 554 -10.33 29.68 3.56
C GLN A 554 -8.90 29.89 4.09
N LEU A 555 -8.02 30.50 3.29
CA LEU A 555 -6.66 30.83 3.69
C LEU A 555 -6.61 31.94 4.76
N LEU A 556 -7.42 32.99 4.62
CA LEU A 556 -7.54 34.06 5.61
C LEU A 556 -8.12 33.56 6.93
N ALA A 557 -9.15 32.71 6.86
CA ALA A 557 -9.73 32.03 8.01
C ALA A 557 -8.65 31.25 8.78
N ALA A 558 -7.93 30.35 8.09
CA ALA A 558 -6.81 29.60 8.68
C ALA A 558 -5.72 30.51 9.28
N MET A 559 -5.32 31.58 8.59
CA MET A 559 -4.31 32.54 9.08
C MET A 559 -4.77 33.39 10.28
N GLN A 560 -6.07 33.62 10.44
CA GLN A 560 -6.63 34.36 11.58
C GLN A 560 -6.89 33.47 12.82
N GLY A 561 -6.60 32.17 12.74
CA GLY A 561 -7.01 31.20 13.76
C GLY A 561 -8.52 30.93 13.74
N GLN A 562 -9.23 31.39 12.70
CA GLN A 562 -10.62 31.06 12.39
C GLN A 562 -10.73 29.99 11.30
N GLY A 563 -9.70 29.15 11.14
CA GLY A 563 -9.80 27.96 10.30
C GLY A 563 -10.89 27.03 10.81
N VAL A 564 -11.12 25.91 10.11
CA VAL A 564 -12.04 24.85 10.59
C VAL A 564 -11.32 24.03 11.68
N VAL A 565 -11.08 24.73 12.80
CA VAL A 565 -10.46 24.36 14.07
C VAL A 565 -11.07 25.31 15.11
N SER A 566 -12.37 25.17 15.31
CA SER A 566 -13.08 25.78 16.44
C SER A 566 -12.42 25.36 17.76
N ALA A 567 -12.64 26.08 18.87
CA ALA A 567 -12.20 25.58 20.18
C ALA A 567 -12.85 24.23 20.56
N ASP A 568 -13.94 23.89 19.86
CA ASP A 568 -14.77 22.69 20.00
C ASP A 568 -14.31 21.51 19.12
N ASP A 569 -13.14 21.59 18.45
CA ASP A 569 -12.60 20.54 17.53
C ASP A 569 -12.25 19.20 18.22
N ASN A 570 -12.57 19.06 19.52
CA ASN A 570 -12.54 17.79 20.25
C ASN A 570 -13.83 16.98 20.10
N ASP A 571 -14.94 17.59 19.71
CA ASP A 571 -16.27 16.98 19.62
C ASP A 571 -16.65 16.55 18.18
N VAL A 572 -15.79 16.82 17.18
CA VAL A 572 -16.00 16.35 15.79
C VAL A 572 -15.58 14.88 15.69
N THR A 573 -16.52 14.02 15.28
CA THR A 573 -16.28 12.57 15.22
C THR A 573 -15.29 12.18 14.11
N THR A 574 -14.60 11.05 14.27
CA THR A 574 -13.75 10.48 13.20
C THR A 574 -14.55 10.20 11.91
N GLU A 575 -15.83 9.85 12.02
CA GLU A 575 -16.73 9.68 10.87
C GLU A 575 -17.02 11.02 10.17
N ASP A 576 -17.27 12.10 10.90
CA ASP A 576 -17.43 13.45 10.33
C ASP A 576 -16.14 13.97 9.70
N GLN A 577 -14.98 13.71 10.32
CA GLN A 577 -13.66 14.06 9.75
C GLN A 577 -13.39 13.31 8.44
N LEU A 578 -13.65 11.99 8.42
CA LEU A 578 -13.55 11.18 7.19
C LEU A 578 -14.54 11.64 6.13
N LYS A 579 -15.79 11.90 6.50
CA LYS A 579 -16.83 12.42 5.61
C LYS A 579 -16.46 13.77 5.02
N ASN A 580 -15.94 14.71 5.81
CA ASN A 580 -15.44 15.99 5.31
C ASN A 580 -14.25 15.83 4.36
N LEU A 581 -13.37 14.83 4.58
CA LEU A 581 -12.31 14.47 3.63
C LEU A 581 -12.87 13.86 2.33
N MET A 582 -13.92 13.02 2.40
CA MET A 582 -14.56 12.47 1.20
C MET A 582 -15.38 13.53 0.43
N GLU A 583 -16.06 14.43 1.14
CA GLU A 583 -16.79 15.59 0.59
C GLU A 583 -15.86 16.72 0.13
N SER A 584 -14.55 16.66 0.40
CA SER A 584 -13.61 17.71 -0.02
C SER A 584 -13.50 17.80 -1.55
N PRO A 585 -13.39 19.01 -2.14
CA PRO A 585 -13.22 19.20 -3.58
C PRO A 585 -12.02 18.44 -4.17
N ALA A 586 -12.22 17.72 -5.27
CA ALA A 586 -11.11 17.10 -6.00
C ALA A 586 -10.41 18.10 -6.95
N ASN A 587 -9.12 17.92 -7.24
CA ASN A 587 -8.32 18.90 -8.00
C ASN A 587 -8.78 19.05 -9.46
N ASN A 588 -9.53 18.06 -9.97
CA ASN A 588 -10.14 18.06 -11.29
C ASN A 588 -11.64 18.39 -11.30
N GLU A 589 -12.21 18.78 -10.16
CA GLU A 589 -13.49 19.49 -10.12
C GLU A 589 -13.31 20.99 -10.36
N ILE A 590 -14.18 21.55 -11.20
CA ILE A 590 -14.48 22.99 -11.17
C ILE A 590 -15.42 23.23 -10.00
N ILE A 591 -15.04 24.16 -9.13
CA ILE A 591 -15.79 24.63 -7.97
C ILE A 591 -16.29 26.05 -8.25
N ILE A 592 -17.52 26.34 -7.82
CA ILE A 592 -18.11 27.69 -7.79
C ILE A 592 -18.66 27.93 -6.38
N GLU A 593 -18.03 28.82 -5.63
CA GLU A 593 -18.45 29.20 -4.26
C GLU A 593 -18.58 30.73 -4.11
N PRO A 594 -19.29 31.24 -3.08
CA PRO A 594 -19.35 32.68 -2.82
C PRO A 594 -17.96 33.22 -2.43
N GLY A 595 -17.45 34.17 -3.21
CA GLY A 595 -16.12 34.76 -2.99
C GLY A 595 -16.19 36.17 -2.40
N ALA A 596 -15.10 36.59 -1.73
CA ALA A 596 -14.92 37.97 -1.27
C ALA A 596 -15.24 39.01 -2.36
N GLY A 597 -16.36 39.73 -2.18
CA GLY A 597 -16.63 40.94 -2.96
C GLY A 597 -15.55 42.02 -2.73
N PRO A 598 -15.43 43.02 -3.62
CA PRO A 598 -14.49 44.12 -3.43
C PRO A 598 -14.73 44.80 -2.08
N VAL A 599 -13.64 45.08 -1.35
CA VAL A 599 -13.67 45.52 0.06
C VAL A 599 -14.62 46.71 0.23
N MET A 600 -15.76 46.45 0.89
CA MET A 600 -16.81 47.45 1.16
C MET A 600 -16.24 48.66 1.91
N SER A 601 -16.70 49.86 1.59
CA SER A 601 -16.33 51.06 2.35
C SER A 601 -16.88 50.99 3.79
N GLU A 602 -16.28 51.73 4.73
CA GLU A 602 -16.71 51.75 6.14
C GLU A 602 -18.22 52.04 6.32
N LYS A 603 -18.81 52.84 5.43
CA LYS A 603 -20.26 53.14 5.45
C LYS A 603 -21.12 51.95 5.01
N GLU A 604 -20.65 51.19 4.03
CA GLU A 604 -21.32 49.98 3.55
C GLU A 604 -21.16 48.84 4.55
N GLN A 605 -19.98 48.70 5.17
CA GLN A 605 -19.75 47.80 6.31
C GLN A 605 -20.70 48.14 7.47
N GLN A 606 -20.76 49.40 7.92
CA GLN A 606 -21.68 49.82 8.99
C GLN A 606 -23.16 49.60 8.64
N LYS A 607 -23.56 49.79 7.38
CA LYS A 607 -24.92 49.47 6.91
C LYS A 607 -25.17 47.95 6.92
N ALA A 608 -24.25 47.16 6.39
CA ALA A 608 -24.34 45.70 6.31
C ALA A 608 -24.40 45.06 7.70
N ILE A 609 -23.58 45.53 8.65
CA ILE A 609 -23.59 45.14 10.06
C ILE A 609 -24.92 45.51 10.71
N LYS A 610 -25.43 46.73 10.53
CA LYS A 610 -26.71 47.16 11.10
C LYS A 610 -27.91 46.38 10.53
N GLU A 611 -27.83 45.96 9.27
CA GLU A 611 -28.81 45.08 8.63
C GLU A 611 -28.64 43.61 9.05
N ALA A 612 -27.42 43.15 9.35
CA ALA A 612 -27.17 41.82 9.90
C ALA A 612 -27.70 41.69 11.33
N ILE A 613 -27.41 42.65 12.21
CA ILE A 613 -27.96 42.73 13.57
C ILE A 613 -29.50 42.72 13.50
N ARG A 614 -30.10 43.51 12.61
CA ARG A 614 -31.56 43.50 12.44
C ARG A 614 -32.10 42.16 11.94
N ALA A 615 -31.43 41.50 10.99
CA ALA A 615 -31.84 40.18 10.52
C ALA A 615 -31.71 39.11 11.62
N GLN A 616 -30.68 39.22 12.46
CA GLN A 616 -30.47 38.38 13.65
C GLN A 616 -31.56 38.62 14.70
N GLU A 617 -31.88 39.88 15.02
CA GLU A 617 -33.02 40.26 15.87
C GLU A 617 -34.37 39.79 15.31
N GLU A 618 -34.54 39.70 13.99
CA GLU A 618 -35.76 39.17 13.35
C GLU A 618 -35.79 37.63 13.36
N ALA A 619 -34.63 36.95 13.29
CA ALA A 619 -34.50 35.49 13.43
C ALA A 619 -34.69 35.01 14.88
N GLU A 620 -34.15 35.72 15.88
CA GLU A 620 -34.35 35.44 17.32
C GLU A 620 -35.83 35.47 17.73
N LYS A 621 -36.67 36.20 16.98
CA LYS A 621 -38.13 36.26 17.20
C LYS A 621 -38.89 35.08 16.58
N ASN A 622 -38.23 34.19 15.83
CA ASN A 622 -38.86 33.04 15.18
C ASN A 622 -37.93 31.80 15.20
N PRO A 623 -37.85 31.09 16.35
CA PRO A 623 -36.79 30.11 16.63
C PRO A 623 -36.74 28.89 15.70
N ASP A 624 -37.83 28.58 14.98
CA ASP A 624 -37.84 27.49 13.99
C ASP A 624 -36.99 27.81 12.73
N ALA A 625 -36.63 29.08 12.51
CA ALA A 625 -35.77 29.49 11.38
C ALA A 625 -34.26 29.37 11.68
N ALA A 626 -33.86 29.20 12.93
CA ALA A 626 -32.46 29.29 13.38
C ALA A 626 -31.74 27.93 13.48
N LYS A 627 -32.21 26.89 12.77
CA LYS A 627 -31.68 25.51 12.86
C LYS A 627 -31.18 24.91 11.55
N GLU A 628 -31.22 25.63 10.44
CA GLU A 628 -30.45 25.26 9.25
C GLU A 628 -29.15 26.07 9.22
N GLU A 629 -28.09 25.53 9.79
CA GLU A 629 -26.72 25.97 9.55
C GLU A 629 -26.32 25.54 8.12
N GLN A 630 -26.81 26.29 7.13
CA GLN A 630 -26.64 25.95 5.72
C GLN A 630 -25.15 26.10 5.35
N LYS A 631 -24.45 24.96 5.13
CA LYS A 631 -23.16 24.94 4.41
C LYS A 631 -23.29 25.84 3.17
N PRO A 632 -22.32 26.74 2.88
CA PRO A 632 -22.43 27.66 1.75
C PRO A 632 -22.66 26.86 0.45
N PRO A 633 -23.48 27.36 -0.50
CA PRO A 633 -23.76 26.61 -1.70
C PRO A 633 -22.51 26.52 -2.56
N VAL A 634 -22.18 25.30 -2.99
CA VAL A 634 -21.05 25.02 -3.85
C VAL A 634 -21.56 24.37 -5.13
N GLY A 635 -21.36 25.03 -6.26
CA GLY A 635 -21.51 24.41 -7.58
C GLY A 635 -20.28 23.56 -7.88
N ARG A 636 -20.46 22.29 -8.27
CA ARG A 636 -19.35 21.38 -8.58
C ARG A 636 -19.51 20.71 -9.93
N LYS A 637 -18.39 20.49 -10.62
CA LYS A 637 -18.36 19.69 -11.85
C LYS A 637 -17.00 19.03 -12.09
N LEU A 638 -16.95 17.71 -12.06
CA LEU A 638 -15.80 16.90 -12.45
C LEU A 638 -15.39 17.13 -13.92
N THR A 639 -14.09 17.10 -14.20
CA THR A 639 -13.49 17.24 -15.53
C THR A 639 -12.28 16.31 -15.73
N ASP A 640 -11.84 16.16 -16.97
CA ASP A 640 -10.64 15.37 -17.34
C ASP A 640 -9.31 16.11 -17.11
N TYR A 641 -9.31 17.24 -16.40
CA TYR A 641 -8.14 18.12 -16.23
C TYR A 641 -7.99 18.60 -14.78
N VAL A 642 -6.76 18.67 -14.27
CA VAL A 642 -6.44 19.41 -13.05
C VAL A 642 -6.58 20.90 -13.33
N ILE A 643 -7.37 21.61 -12.53
CA ILE A 643 -7.66 23.03 -12.77
C ILE A 643 -6.62 23.91 -12.06
N ASP A 644 -5.87 24.72 -12.82
CA ASP A 644 -4.62 25.34 -12.36
C ASP A 644 -4.69 26.86 -12.04
N ASN A 645 -5.89 27.45 -11.94
CA ASN A 645 -6.09 28.83 -11.52
C ASN A 645 -7.48 29.10 -10.86
N VAL A 646 -7.67 30.35 -10.43
CA VAL A 646 -8.93 30.95 -9.96
C VAL A 646 -9.36 32.04 -10.95
N ILE A 647 -10.67 32.21 -11.17
CA ILE A 647 -11.26 33.41 -11.79
C ILE A 647 -12.52 33.84 -11.02
N HIS A 648 -12.88 35.12 -11.09
CA HIS A 648 -14.09 35.64 -10.46
C HIS A 648 -15.24 35.74 -11.46
N ALA A 649 -16.45 35.41 -11.01
CA ALA A 649 -17.71 35.58 -11.70
C ALA A 649 -18.67 36.46 -10.87
N MET A 650 -19.76 36.91 -11.50
CA MET A 650 -20.80 37.71 -10.86
C MET A 650 -22.17 37.31 -11.38
N VAL A 651 -23.18 37.33 -10.51
CA VAL A 651 -24.60 37.22 -10.87
C VAL A 651 -25.43 38.21 -10.06
N THR A 652 -26.44 38.82 -10.68
CA THR A 652 -27.33 39.77 -9.99
C THR A 652 -28.48 39.02 -9.36
N VAL A 653 -28.63 39.14 -8.05
CA VAL A 653 -29.74 38.53 -7.30
C VAL A 653 -30.86 39.57 -7.14
N SER A 654 -32.05 39.25 -7.64
CA SER A 654 -33.23 40.11 -7.62
C SER A 654 -34.51 39.28 -7.43
N LYS A 655 -35.45 39.75 -6.60
CA LYS A 655 -36.76 39.10 -6.47
C LYS A 655 -37.63 39.27 -7.72
N ASP A 656 -37.44 40.37 -8.46
CA ASP A 656 -38.17 40.69 -9.68
C ASP A 656 -37.57 40.03 -10.94
N ALA A 657 -36.49 39.25 -10.79
CA ALA A 657 -35.86 38.53 -11.89
C ALA A 657 -36.87 37.63 -12.63
N PRO A 658 -36.72 37.46 -13.96
CA PRO A 658 -37.62 36.61 -14.75
C PRO A 658 -37.56 35.16 -14.28
N GLU A 659 -38.71 34.49 -14.28
CA GLU A 659 -38.77 33.07 -13.93
C GLU A 659 -37.93 32.23 -14.90
N PRO A 660 -37.24 31.18 -14.43
CA PRO A 660 -36.53 30.28 -15.33
C PRO A 660 -37.51 29.71 -16.36
N GLU A 661 -37.16 29.82 -17.65
CA GLU A 661 -37.91 29.19 -18.72
C GLU A 661 -37.95 27.68 -18.46
N LYS A 662 -39.13 27.17 -18.13
CA LYS A 662 -39.31 25.74 -17.86
C LYS A 662 -39.07 24.99 -19.17
N GLU A 663 -37.99 24.21 -19.23
CA GLU A 663 -37.81 23.26 -20.32
C GLU A 663 -39.10 22.41 -20.46
N PRO A 664 -39.62 22.22 -21.69
CA PRO A 664 -40.87 21.50 -21.89
C PRO A 664 -40.67 19.99 -21.71
N VAL A 665 -40.61 19.54 -20.45
CA VAL A 665 -40.57 18.13 -20.05
C VAL A 665 -41.95 17.49 -20.26
N GLU A 666 -42.34 17.34 -21.53
CA GLU A 666 -43.54 16.59 -21.90
C GLU A 666 -43.37 15.84 -23.24
N PHE A 667 -42.45 14.87 -23.26
CA PHE A 667 -42.42 13.85 -24.31
C PHE A 667 -43.64 12.92 -24.17
N LYS A 668 -44.82 13.36 -24.63
CA LYS A 668 -45.98 12.47 -24.80
C LYS A 668 -45.66 11.39 -25.83
N LEU A 669 -45.72 10.13 -25.39
CA LEU A 669 -45.44 8.94 -26.19
C LEU A 669 -46.29 8.88 -27.50
N ASP A 670 -47.48 9.46 -27.46
CA ASP A 670 -48.46 9.49 -28.56
C ASP A 670 -47.99 10.24 -29.82
N ASP A 671 -47.12 11.25 -29.68
CA ASP A 671 -46.72 12.10 -30.82
C ASP A 671 -45.55 11.50 -31.64
N ILE A 672 -44.88 10.47 -31.11
CA ILE A 672 -43.96 9.64 -31.90
C ILE A 672 -44.77 8.78 -32.90
N LEU A 673 -45.87 8.14 -32.46
CA LEU A 673 -46.69 7.27 -33.31
C LEU A 673 -47.29 8.01 -34.52
N LYS A 674 -47.70 9.27 -34.37
CA LYS A 674 -48.33 10.06 -35.45
C LYS A 674 -47.36 10.44 -36.57
N LYS A 675 -46.04 10.35 -36.35
CA LYS A 675 -45.01 10.87 -37.28
C LYS A 675 -44.41 9.81 -38.21
N VAL A 676 -44.77 8.54 -38.04
CA VAL A 676 -44.11 7.39 -38.70
C VAL A 676 -45.00 6.71 -39.76
N MET A 677 -46.29 7.04 -39.86
CA MET A 677 -47.22 6.41 -40.81
C MET A 677 -47.83 7.42 -41.81
N PRO A 678 -47.61 7.27 -43.13
CA PRO A 678 -48.30 8.08 -44.14
C PRO A 678 -49.77 7.63 -44.29
N LYS A 679 -50.67 8.59 -44.49
CA LYS A 679 -52.08 8.31 -44.85
C LYS A 679 -52.16 7.75 -46.27
N ASN A 680 -53.10 6.83 -46.50
CA ASN A 680 -53.56 6.49 -47.83
C ASN A 680 -55.07 6.20 -47.78
N GLU A 681 -55.86 6.78 -48.69
CA GLU A 681 -57.32 6.67 -48.71
C GLU A 681 -57.82 5.86 -49.92
N ALA A 682 -58.48 4.72 -49.66
CA ALA A 682 -59.31 4.00 -50.62
C ALA A 682 -60.38 3.18 -49.87
N LYS A 683 -61.52 2.90 -50.51
CA LYS A 683 -62.67 2.18 -49.92
C LYS A 683 -62.96 0.86 -50.65
N ALA A 684 -63.60 -0.04 -49.92
CA ALA A 684 -64.33 -1.24 -50.39
C ALA A 684 -63.44 -2.39 -50.95
N ASP A 685 -63.80 -3.68 -50.80
CA ASP A 685 -65.05 -4.26 -50.26
C ASP A 685 -64.89 -5.62 -49.53
N ALA A 686 -65.90 -5.95 -48.72
CA ALA A 686 -66.36 -7.28 -48.25
C ALA A 686 -65.39 -8.44 -47.82
N LYS A 687 -65.46 -8.74 -46.50
CA LYS A 687 -65.62 -10.08 -45.82
C LYS A 687 -64.49 -11.15 -45.70
N ALA A 688 -64.35 -11.56 -44.43
CA ALA A 688 -64.24 -12.95 -43.91
C ALA A 688 -62.88 -13.69 -43.83
N ASP A 689 -62.20 -13.44 -42.70
CA ASP A 689 -61.66 -14.43 -41.75
C ASP A 689 -60.42 -15.32 -42.03
N ALA A 690 -59.79 -15.70 -40.91
CA ALA A 690 -58.60 -16.57 -40.71
C ALA A 690 -57.22 -16.00 -41.08
N LYS A 691 -56.22 -16.28 -40.23
CA LYS A 691 -54.85 -15.71 -40.27
C LYS A 691 -53.79 -16.69 -40.80
N SER A 692 -52.78 -16.12 -41.46
CA SER A 692 -51.40 -16.60 -41.60
C SER A 692 -50.46 -15.70 -40.76
N ASP A 693 -49.12 -15.79 -40.68
CA ASP A 693 -48.07 -16.65 -41.26
C ASP A 693 -47.08 -17.06 -40.13
N VAL A 694 -46.23 -18.09 -40.16
CA VAL A 694 -45.71 -19.00 -41.21
C VAL A 694 -44.54 -18.47 -42.06
N LYS A 695 -43.30 -18.71 -41.59
CA LYS A 695 -42.04 -18.65 -42.39
C LYS A 695 -41.69 -17.24 -42.94
N ASN A 696 -40.64 -16.95 -43.72
CA ASN A 696 -39.53 -17.71 -44.35
C ASN A 696 -38.25 -16.80 -44.41
N GLU A 697 -37.15 -17.17 -45.06
CA GLU A 697 -35.98 -17.83 -44.45
C GLU A 697 -34.67 -17.49 -45.22
N THR A 698 -33.49 -17.61 -44.57
CA THR A 698 -32.15 -17.83 -45.20
C THR A 698 -31.57 -16.73 -46.15
N LYS A 699 -30.37 -16.82 -46.79
CA LYS A 699 -28.97 -17.27 -46.48
C LYS A 699 -28.13 -17.17 -47.78
N ALA A 700 -26.82 -16.89 -47.70
CA ALA A 700 -25.85 -16.92 -48.83
C ALA A 700 -26.07 -15.79 -49.89
N ASP A 701 -25.19 -15.47 -50.85
CA ASP A 701 -24.22 -16.33 -51.57
C ASP A 701 -22.97 -15.59 -52.14
N ALA A 702 -22.20 -16.28 -52.99
CA ALA A 702 -20.77 -16.07 -53.27
C ALA A 702 -20.35 -15.10 -54.41
N LYS A 703 -19.01 -15.01 -54.58
CA LYS A 703 -18.21 -14.70 -55.79
C LYS A 703 -17.81 -13.24 -56.05
N ALA A 704 -16.91 -13.03 -57.03
CA ALA A 704 -15.99 -11.90 -57.10
C ALA A 704 -15.64 -11.44 -58.53
N GLU A 705 -15.27 -10.16 -58.63
CA GLU A 705 -14.64 -9.46 -59.78
C GLU A 705 -13.68 -8.38 -59.24
N ALA A 706 -12.92 -7.64 -60.07
CA ALA A 706 -11.71 -8.04 -60.81
C ALA A 706 -11.10 -6.80 -61.52
N LYS A 707 -9.76 -6.79 -61.73
CA LYS A 707 -8.98 -5.84 -62.58
C LYS A 707 -8.78 -4.41 -62.02
N ASP A 708 -7.53 -3.96 -61.85
CA ASP A 708 -6.61 -3.24 -62.80
C ASP A 708 -6.95 -1.72 -62.86
N GLU A 709 -6.04 -0.72 -62.99
CA GLU A 709 -4.66 -0.57 -63.48
C GLU A 709 -3.90 0.54 -62.66
N ALA A 710 -2.61 0.88 -62.82
CA ALA A 710 -1.35 0.16 -63.11
C ALA A 710 -0.12 1.11 -63.08
N LYS A 711 1.10 0.59 -62.79
CA LYS A 711 2.45 1.13 -63.11
C LYS A 711 2.89 2.47 -62.45
N ALA A 712 4.18 2.84 -62.34
CA ALA A 712 5.48 2.23 -62.67
C ALA A 712 6.54 2.69 -61.61
N ASN A 713 7.50 1.87 -61.17
CA ASN A 713 8.85 1.60 -61.73
C ASN A 713 9.73 2.85 -62.03
N ALA A 714 11.04 2.91 -61.75
CA ALA A 714 11.95 2.03 -60.97
C ALA A 714 13.38 2.67 -60.87
N LYS A 715 14.26 2.13 -60.00
CA LYS A 715 15.74 2.30 -59.97
C LYS A 715 16.28 3.72 -59.61
N ALA A 716 17.54 3.96 -59.21
CA ALA A 716 18.72 3.09 -58.95
C ALA A 716 19.54 3.60 -57.72
N GLU A 717 20.80 3.16 -57.60
CA GLU A 717 21.67 3.27 -56.40
C GLU A 717 22.68 4.45 -56.40
N ALA A 718 23.21 4.73 -55.19
CA ALA A 718 24.59 5.17 -54.87
C ALA A 718 25.06 6.64 -55.06
N LYS A 719 25.60 7.18 -53.94
CA LYS A 719 26.57 8.31 -53.81
C LYS A 719 26.07 9.72 -54.20
N ASP A 720 26.61 10.84 -53.68
CA ASP A 720 27.94 11.11 -53.07
C ASP A 720 27.87 12.12 -51.88
N GLU A 721 29.02 12.63 -51.42
CA GLU A 721 29.20 13.45 -50.21
C GLU A 721 29.05 14.99 -50.36
N ALA A 722 28.71 15.65 -49.24
CA ALA A 722 29.25 16.94 -48.74
C ALA A 722 28.82 18.33 -49.31
N LYS A 723 28.59 19.25 -48.35
CA LYS A 723 28.74 20.75 -48.36
C LYS A 723 27.75 21.63 -49.14
N SER A 724 26.78 22.20 -48.41
CA SER A 724 26.79 23.63 -47.98
C SER A 724 25.90 23.75 -46.71
N ASP A 725 25.88 24.81 -45.89
CA ASP A 725 26.46 26.16 -45.96
C ASP A 725 27.03 26.60 -44.59
N ALA A 726 27.58 27.82 -44.47
CA ALA A 726 28.28 28.30 -43.27
C ALA A 726 27.91 29.74 -42.82
N LYS A 727 28.35 30.07 -41.59
CA LYS A 727 28.25 31.36 -40.86
C LYS A 727 26.95 31.54 -40.04
N ALA A 728 26.95 32.28 -38.93
CA ALA A 728 28.01 33.17 -38.41
C ALA A 728 28.25 33.01 -36.90
N ASP A 729 29.54 32.98 -36.52
CA ASP A 729 30.00 33.21 -35.14
C ASP A 729 31.29 34.04 -35.19
N VAL A 730 31.30 35.22 -34.55
CA VAL A 730 32.49 36.07 -34.37
C VAL A 730 32.35 36.91 -33.11
N LYS A 731 33.14 36.59 -32.06
CA LYS A 731 33.85 37.63 -31.27
C LYS A 731 34.99 37.04 -30.41
N ASN A 732 36.19 37.56 -30.68
CA ASN A 732 37.25 38.06 -29.78
C ASN A 732 37.53 37.35 -28.42
N GLU A 733 38.78 37.23 -27.94
CA GLU A 733 40.13 37.38 -28.53
C GLU A 733 41.21 37.01 -27.48
N ALA A 734 42.22 36.20 -27.85
CA ALA A 734 43.61 36.20 -27.32
C ALA A 734 43.84 35.97 -25.79
N LYS A 735 45.06 35.72 -25.25
CA LYS A 735 46.44 35.75 -25.80
C LYS A 735 47.44 34.96 -24.92
N ALA A 736 48.35 34.18 -25.54
CA ALA A 736 49.68 33.69 -25.03
C ALA A 736 49.72 32.86 -23.71
N ALA A 737 50.56 31.84 -23.47
CA ALA A 737 52.00 31.57 -23.78
C ALA A 737 52.96 32.52 -23.01
N ASP A 738 54.06 32.10 -22.36
CA ASP A 738 54.80 30.81 -22.21
C ASP A 738 55.32 30.70 -20.73
N ALA A 739 56.12 29.75 -20.21
CA ALA A 739 57.08 28.78 -20.76
C ALA A 739 57.17 27.48 -19.89
N ALA A 740 58.35 26.84 -19.73
CA ALA A 740 58.56 25.53 -19.09
C ALA A 740 59.83 25.40 -18.18
N GLU A 741 59.96 24.23 -17.53
CA GLU A 741 61.18 23.58 -17.00
C GLU A 741 61.85 24.10 -15.69
N LYS A 742 61.78 23.32 -14.59
CA LYS A 742 62.93 22.64 -13.92
C LYS A 742 62.64 22.07 -12.50
N ALA A 743 63.38 21.00 -12.17
CA ALA A 743 63.64 20.47 -10.82
C ALA A 743 65.06 20.98 -10.34
N PRO A 744 65.62 20.72 -9.12
CA PRO A 744 65.29 19.64 -8.15
C PRO A 744 65.43 19.95 -6.62
N GLU A 745 65.26 18.89 -5.81
CA GLU A 745 65.97 18.54 -4.55
C GLU A 745 65.97 19.37 -3.23
N ALA A 746 66.20 18.61 -2.14
CA ALA A 746 66.89 18.95 -0.88
C ALA A 746 66.22 19.78 0.25
N ALA A 747 65.52 19.05 1.13
CA ALA A 747 65.71 18.98 2.60
C ALA A 747 66.17 20.20 3.47
N LYS A 748 65.32 20.57 4.44
CA LYS A 748 65.58 20.88 5.88
C LYS A 748 64.21 21.10 6.57
N GLU A 749 63.89 20.61 7.77
CA GLU A 749 64.58 20.53 9.08
C GLU A 749 64.57 21.85 9.89
N ASN A 750 63.49 22.02 10.66
CA ASN A 750 63.38 22.65 11.99
C ASN A 750 61.94 22.38 12.48
N ALA A 751 61.61 21.97 13.71
CA ALA A 751 62.12 22.23 15.07
C ALA A 751 61.52 23.49 15.73
N GLY A 752 61.06 23.34 16.99
CA GLY A 752 60.15 24.26 17.68
C GLY A 752 58.72 23.68 17.70
N ALA A 753 58.16 23.12 18.76
CA ALA A 753 58.27 23.39 20.20
C ALA A 753 57.80 24.81 20.60
N ALA A 754 57.07 25.05 21.68
CA ALA A 754 56.20 24.22 22.53
C ALA A 754 55.69 25.13 23.66
N GLU A 755 54.37 25.35 23.80
CA GLU A 755 53.69 25.98 24.97
C GLU A 755 52.16 26.03 24.67
N LYS A 756 51.23 26.03 25.62
CA LYS A 756 51.17 25.53 27.02
C LYS A 756 49.69 25.43 27.42
N LYS A 757 49.43 24.86 28.62
CA LYS A 757 48.25 25.01 29.50
C LYS A 757 47.24 26.11 29.10
N GLU A 758 45.94 25.86 29.17
CA GLU A 758 45.26 25.34 30.39
C GLU A 758 44.41 24.08 30.19
#